data_AF-L8GIJ8-F1
#
_entry.id   AF-L8GIJ8-F1
#
_cell.length_a   1.000
_cell.length_b   1.000
_cell.length_c   1.000
_cell.angle_alpha   90.00
_cell.angle_beta   90.00
_cell.angle_gamma   90.00
#
_symmetry.space_group_name_H-M   'P 1'
#
loop_
_entity.id
_entity.type
_entity.pdbx_description
1 polymer ?
#
loop_
_entity_poly.entity_id
_entity_poly.type
_entity_poly.pdbx_seq_one_letter_code
_entity_poly.pdbx_strand_id
1 'polypeptide(L)'
;MALLYILLTISALIFLYFKANPFKKKRTKQLSTTQADASQVPEATRQAVWDLFKRSFVNEFKGFKDFDDYLLTRSLLLFHDTTREKQLQGFIIFHIVDRVVDGRELTVVVGDFFTVTADYRRQSTPIYALLRLCIATKLKNPSREMYYFFITYSFKSYLSFSRSMGEFYPCRVRPTPPFEQRVLDLLGTESAGDWGTYNPRTCVIESLAVKQGSSTGGVEEGHLSDLARSRPRDLSTTWMWFAQQNPNFAKGDCLCVLCSIDLKNMLHGAKNSLFRALGLGSKRMTQPNKPLSFGMAETRADEVQRKEPESFMISVKDEELDDLTERLEKARWPDQLELAPDAKWSYGTDVDYMKQLTKYWANDYLDNWKMHEKRLNQFPHYKIELEDRQVHFIHVKSTKEDAIPIILLHGWPGSFYEFHKIIGPLTRPEKHGGKSDYAFHVVVPSLPGYGWSEAPLTPGYDVQKVANLMVSLMETLGYKQYVAQGGDWGHLVAAHMAIIDAQRCLAIHLNMVAVEPRSPIVKAKVAFDVIFQRWRLTAKEREWLSGVDKFLEEETGYIDIQATKPQTIGYALHDSPTGLAAWIIEKFRSWSDCNGDVATRFSKDDLLTNVMIYWLTGTVTSAARLYYESKKSGNFASPPIQVPVPAAIAVYPKEILRPPRRWVEYFYTVKRWTEMPAGGHFPALEEPDSLVADIRAFFCDDLRLHDVFTAS
;
A
#
# COMPACT_ATOMS: atom_id res chain seq x y z
N MET A 1 11.49 27.67 -13.35
CA MET A 1 10.42 27.90 -12.35
C MET A 1 9.88 26.61 -11.75
N ALA A 2 9.33 25.65 -12.52
CA ALA A 2 8.84 24.38 -11.96
C ALA A 2 9.92 23.55 -11.23
N LEU A 3 11.12 23.43 -11.81
CA LEU A 3 12.26 22.75 -11.16
C LEU A 3 12.70 23.44 -9.85
N LEU A 4 12.70 24.78 -9.85
CA LEU A 4 13.00 25.61 -8.67
C LEU A 4 11.97 25.39 -7.56
N TYR A 5 10.68 25.32 -7.91
CA TYR A 5 9.60 25.06 -6.98
C TYR A 5 9.71 23.65 -6.39
N ILE A 6 9.94 22.63 -7.22
CA ILE A 6 10.11 21.24 -6.78
C ILE A 6 11.31 21.08 -5.84
N LEU A 7 12.46 21.70 -6.16
CA LEU A 7 13.66 21.64 -5.32
C LEU A 7 13.46 22.35 -3.97
N LEU A 8 12.75 23.48 -3.95
CA LEU A 8 12.37 24.19 -2.72
C LEU A 8 11.37 23.40 -1.88
N THR A 9 10.38 22.75 -2.51
CA THR A 9 9.39 21.91 -1.81
C THR A 9 10.03 20.64 -1.23
N ILE A 10 10.94 19.99 -1.97
CA ILE A 10 11.71 18.83 -1.46
C ILE A 10 12.59 19.25 -0.29
N SER A 11 13.28 20.40 -0.39
CA SER A 11 14.07 20.96 0.71
C SER A 11 13.22 21.27 1.95
N ALA A 12 12.02 21.84 1.75
CA ALA A 12 11.08 22.15 2.83
C ALA A 12 10.50 20.90 3.49
N LEU A 13 10.14 19.87 2.72
CA LEU A 13 9.62 18.60 3.23
C LEU A 13 10.68 17.81 4.00
N ILE A 14 11.93 17.80 3.52
CA ILE A 14 13.07 17.22 4.24
C ILE A 14 13.33 18.00 5.54
N PHE A 15 13.27 19.33 5.50
CA PHE A 15 13.46 20.18 6.69
C PHE A 15 12.36 19.97 7.75
N LEU A 16 11.09 19.91 7.34
CA LEU A 16 9.95 19.66 8.22
C LEU A 16 10.01 18.27 8.85
N TYR A 17 10.41 17.25 8.07
CA TYR A 17 10.54 15.87 8.57
C TYR A 17 11.56 15.73 9.72
N PHE A 18 12.73 16.36 9.63
CA PHE A 18 13.74 16.25 10.69
C PHE A 18 13.54 17.20 11.87
N LYS A 19 12.79 18.30 11.67
CA LYS A 19 12.31 19.15 12.78
C LYS A 19 11.19 18.47 13.58
N ALA A 20 10.34 17.69 12.92
CA ALA A 20 9.20 16.98 13.52
C ALA A 20 9.56 15.63 14.17
N ASN A 21 10.76 15.07 13.91
CA ASN A 21 11.15 13.75 14.39
C ASN A 21 12.43 13.79 15.24
N PRO A 22 12.36 14.26 16.50
CA PRO A 22 13.44 14.07 17.46
C PRO A 22 13.41 12.60 17.87
N PHE A 23 14.19 11.74 17.22
CA PHE A 23 14.40 10.38 17.72
C PHE A 23 14.77 10.47 19.21
N LYS A 24 13.89 9.93 20.06
CA LYS A 24 13.93 9.90 21.52
C LYS A 24 15.36 9.69 22.06
N LYS A 25 16.01 10.80 22.36
CA LYS A 25 16.91 11.09 23.49
C LYS A 25 17.18 12.59 23.38
N LYS A 26 16.97 13.37 24.44
CA LYS A 26 17.52 14.73 24.55
C LYS A 26 19.02 14.63 24.26
N ARG A 27 19.44 14.84 23.00
CA ARG A 27 20.86 14.88 22.64
C ARG A 27 21.34 16.25 23.08
N THR A 28 22.13 16.28 24.15
CA THR A 28 22.73 17.48 24.75
C THR A 28 23.81 18.15 23.89
N LYS A 29 24.02 17.69 22.64
CA LYS A 29 25.07 18.11 21.71
C LYS A 29 24.51 18.20 20.28
N GLN A 30 24.59 19.37 19.63
CA GLN A 30 24.20 19.56 18.21
C GLN A 30 25.35 20.17 17.41
N LEU A 31 25.30 20.01 16.07
CA LEU A 31 26.23 20.66 15.15
C LEU A 31 25.57 21.84 14.45
N SER A 32 26.28 22.97 14.37
CA SER A 32 26.04 24.02 13.40
C SER A 32 26.93 23.83 12.17
N THR A 33 26.58 24.47 11.06
CA THR A 33 27.32 24.38 9.80
C THR A 33 27.63 25.77 9.26
N THR A 34 28.88 25.98 8.85
CA THR A 34 29.32 27.19 8.16
C THR A 34 29.97 26.80 6.83
N GLN A 35 29.59 27.44 5.74
CA GLN A 35 30.26 27.33 4.44
C GLN A 35 31.21 28.52 4.29
N ALA A 36 32.46 28.28 3.89
CA ALA A 36 33.44 29.33 3.64
C ALA A 36 34.44 28.92 2.55
N ASP A 37 34.98 29.92 1.85
CA ASP A 37 36.19 29.74 1.04
C ASP A 37 37.39 29.62 1.99
N ALA A 38 38.24 28.61 1.82
CA ALA A 38 39.38 28.37 2.72
C ALA A 38 40.36 29.55 2.78
N SER A 39 40.50 30.32 1.69
CA SER A 39 41.33 31.54 1.66
C SER A 39 40.82 32.63 2.61
N GLN A 40 39.52 32.61 2.93
CA GLN A 40 38.84 33.60 3.78
C GLN A 40 38.65 33.12 5.23
N VAL A 41 39.06 31.89 5.54
CA VAL A 41 38.96 31.31 6.89
C VAL A 41 40.22 31.68 7.71
N PRO A 42 40.12 32.00 9.01
CA PRO A 42 41.30 32.29 9.82
C PRO A 42 42.31 31.13 9.85
N GLU A 43 43.60 31.45 9.92
CA GLU A 43 44.69 30.46 9.96
C GLU A 43 44.50 29.43 11.08
N ALA A 44 44.09 29.88 12.28
CA ALA A 44 43.78 28.98 13.40
C ALA A 44 42.69 27.94 13.08
N THR A 45 41.70 28.30 12.26
CA THR A 45 40.65 27.36 11.83
C THR A 45 41.16 26.42 10.74
N ARG A 46 42.00 26.88 9.82
CA ARG A 46 42.68 26.00 8.84
C ARG A 46 43.58 24.99 9.56
N GLN A 47 44.33 25.43 10.57
CA GLN A 47 45.13 24.56 11.43
C GLN A 47 44.26 23.52 12.17
N ALA A 48 43.09 23.92 12.67
CA ALA A 48 42.15 22.98 13.31
C ALA A 48 41.59 21.94 12.32
N VAL A 49 41.33 22.34 11.06
CA VAL A 49 40.97 21.42 9.96
C VAL A 49 42.13 20.45 9.69
N TRP A 50 43.37 20.95 9.62
CA TRP A 50 44.57 20.13 9.45
C TRP A 50 44.76 19.13 10.60
N ASP A 51 44.54 19.54 11.84
CA ASP A 51 44.66 18.65 13.00
C ASP A 51 43.59 17.54 12.98
N LEU A 52 42.35 17.87 12.63
CA LEU A 52 41.30 16.86 12.43
C LEU A 52 41.59 15.94 11.23
N PHE A 53 42.17 16.48 10.17
CA PHE A 53 42.59 15.73 8.99
C PHE A 53 43.67 14.70 9.37
N LYS A 54 44.77 15.14 10.00
CA LYS A 54 45.87 14.28 10.47
C LYS A 54 45.35 13.13 11.33
N ARG A 55 44.48 13.42 12.31
CA ARG A 55 43.87 12.41 13.19
C ARG A 55 43.02 11.38 12.45
N SER A 56 42.42 11.76 11.33
CA SER A 56 41.47 10.92 10.60
C SER A 56 42.11 10.13 9.45
N PHE A 57 43.19 10.64 8.88
CA PHE A 57 43.70 10.18 7.57
C PHE A 57 45.21 9.87 7.51
N VAL A 58 46.06 10.33 8.44
CA VAL A 58 47.53 10.27 8.26
C VAL A 58 48.25 9.39 9.29
N ASN A 59 49.25 8.65 8.81
CA ASN A 59 50.30 8.03 9.63
C ASN A 59 51.71 8.48 9.17
N GLU A 60 51.99 8.40 7.86
CA GLU A 60 53.07 9.14 7.15
C GLU A 60 52.56 9.46 5.74
N PHE A 61 52.77 10.70 5.27
CA PHE A 61 52.40 11.16 3.94
C PHE A 61 53.68 11.47 3.16
N LYS A 62 54.13 10.56 2.27
CA LYS A 62 55.23 10.87 1.34
C LYS A 62 54.66 11.60 0.12
N GLY A 63 55.05 12.85 -0.09
CA GLY A 63 54.76 13.59 -1.33
C GLY A 63 53.73 14.71 -1.24
N PHE A 64 52.96 14.80 -0.14
CA PHE A 64 52.02 15.90 0.05
C PHE A 64 52.74 17.13 0.62
N LYS A 65 53.26 17.97 -0.27
CA LYS A 65 54.23 19.01 0.07
C LYS A 65 53.64 20.20 0.83
N ASP A 66 52.34 20.48 0.71
CA ASP A 66 51.70 21.61 1.39
C ASP A 66 50.16 21.47 1.51
N PHE A 67 49.64 21.15 2.71
CA PHE A 67 48.19 21.07 2.96
C PHE A 67 47.50 22.41 2.88
N ASP A 68 48.20 23.47 3.26
CA ASP A 68 47.61 24.80 3.30
C ASP A 68 47.42 25.32 1.88
N ASP A 69 48.40 25.17 0.99
CA ASP A 69 48.23 25.49 -0.44
C ASP A 69 47.09 24.69 -1.07
N TYR A 70 46.99 23.39 -0.74
CA TYR A 70 45.89 22.55 -1.19
C TYR A 70 44.54 23.10 -0.68
N LEU A 71 44.45 23.42 0.61
CA LEU A 71 43.23 23.89 1.24
C LEU A 71 42.80 25.25 0.68
N LEU A 72 43.73 26.18 0.46
CA LEU A 72 43.48 27.54 0.00
C LEU A 72 42.78 27.62 -1.37
N THR A 73 42.86 26.56 -2.18
CA THR A 73 42.17 26.45 -3.46
C THR A 73 40.80 25.76 -3.36
N ARG A 74 40.27 25.56 -2.15
CA ARG A 74 39.06 24.78 -1.87
C ARG A 74 38.05 25.53 -1.02
N SER A 75 36.83 25.02 -1.03
CA SER A 75 35.76 25.45 -0.14
C SER A 75 35.59 24.47 1.02
N LEU A 76 35.11 24.99 2.15
CA LEU A 76 34.94 24.26 3.41
C LEU A 76 33.48 24.29 3.85
N LEU A 77 32.96 23.15 4.26
CA LEU A 77 31.81 23.07 5.19
C LEU A 77 32.35 22.68 6.55
N LEU A 78 32.26 23.59 7.53
CA LEU A 78 32.76 23.41 8.88
C LEU A 78 31.63 23.05 9.84
N PHE A 79 31.83 22.04 10.69
CA PHE A 79 30.86 21.59 11.68
C PHE A 79 31.31 21.93 13.09
N HIS A 80 30.57 22.77 13.80
CA HIS A 80 30.92 23.22 15.15
C HIS A 80 29.90 22.71 16.18
N ASP A 81 30.38 22.35 17.37
CA ASP A 81 29.53 22.00 18.51
C ASP A 81 28.73 23.23 18.99
N THR A 82 27.42 23.11 19.12
CA THR A 82 26.55 24.20 19.60
C THR A 82 26.56 24.37 21.13
N THR A 83 27.18 23.45 21.87
CA THR A 83 27.09 23.33 23.34
C THR A 83 28.43 23.35 24.08
N ARG A 84 29.54 23.60 23.38
CA ARG A 84 30.89 23.81 23.97
C ARG A 84 31.71 24.74 23.07
N GLU A 85 32.01 25.96 23.53
CA GLU A 85 32.99 26.92 22.96
C GLU A 85 33.02 27.10 21.42
N LYS A 86 32.01 26.60 20.69
CA LYS A 86 31.99 26.45 19.22
C LYS A 86 33.22 25.72 18.66
N GLN A 87 33.72 24.69 19.34
CA GLN A 87 34.87 23.92 18.81
C GLN A 87 34.52 23.19 17.51
N LEU A 88 35.48 23.11 16.59
CA LEU A 88 35.36 22.38 15.34
C LEU A 88 35.33 20.85 15.59
N GLN A 89 34.28 20.20 15.11
CA GLN A 89 34.02 18.77 15.30
C GLN A 89 33.98 17.98 13.98
N GLY A 90 34.16 18.66 12.86
CA GLY A 90 34.27 18.01 11.56
C GLY A 90 34.32 19.03 10.42
N PHE A 91 34.61 18.52 9.23
CA PHE A 91 34.64 19.32 8.01
C PHE A 91 34.30 18.50 6.76
N ILE A 92 33.93 19.19 5.69
CA ILE A 92 34.00 18.72 4.30
C ILE A 92 34.88 19.69 3.51
N ILE A 93 35.90 19.17 2.83
CA ILE A 93 36.66 19.89 1.81
C ILE A 93 36.02 19.56 0.48
N PHE A 94 35.67 20.58 -0.30
CA PHE A 94 35.09 20.40 -1.62
C PHE A 94 35.47 21.54 -2.55
N HIS A 95 35.27 21.34 -3.83
CA HIS A 95 35.30 22.40 -4.82
C HIS A 95 34.26 22.14 -5.91
N ILE A 96 33.89 23.18 -6.65
CA ILE A 96 32.92 23.09 -7.74
C ILE A 96 33.65 23.45 -9.01
N VAL A 97 33.60 22.55 -9.99
CA VAL A 97 34.31 22.70 -11.25
C VAL A 97 33.36 22.52 -12.41
N ASP A 98 33.54 23.33 -13.44
CA ASP A 98 32.91 23.10 -14.73
C ASP A 98 33.85 22.27 -15.62
N ARG A 99 33.29 21.31 -16.36
CA ARG A 99 34.01 20.42 -17.27
C ARG A 99 33.24 20.24 -18.57
N VAL A 100 33.96 19.97 -19.65
CA VAL A 100 33.38 19.57 -20.92
C VAL A 100 33.85 18.16 -21.22
N VAL A 101 32.92 17.21 -21.31
CA VAL A 101 33.20 15.81 -21.67
C VAL A 101 32.33 15.46 -22.86
N ASP A 102 32.95 15.03 -23.97
CA ASP A 102 32.28 14.76 -25.25
C ASP A 102 31.38 15.90 -25.74
N GLY A 103 31.81 17.15 -25.54
CA GLY A 103 31.03 18.34 -25.93
C GLY A 103 29.85 18.67 -25.01
N ARG A 104 29.66 17.96 -23.90
CA ARG A 104 28.64 18.26 -22.88
C ARG A 104 29.23 19.06 -21.74
N GLU A 105 28.64 20.22 -21.44
CA GLU A 105 28.99 21.04 -20.28
C GLU A 105 28.41 20.46 -18.99
N LEU A 106 29.28 20.19 -18.02
CA LEU A 106 28.97 19.59 -16.74
C LEU A 106 29.43 20.52 -15.62
N THR A 107 28.67 20.60 -14.53
CA THR A 107 29.12 21.15 -13.25
C THR A 107 29.30 20.01 -12.24
N VAL A 108 30.49 19.85 -11.69
CA VAL A 108 30.81 18.77 -10.75
C VAL A 108 31.11 19.36 -9.38
N VAL A 109 30.40 18.89 -8.35
CA VAL A 109 30.78 19.11 -6.95
C VAL A 109 31.73 17.98 -6.57
N VAL A 110 33.01 18.31 -6.43
CA VAL A 110 34.07 17.37 -6.06
C VAL A 110 34.26 17.44 -4.55
N GLY A 111 33.89 16.35 -3.86
CA GLY A 111 34.10 16.17 -2.42
C GLY A 111 35.42 15.46 -2.16
N ASP A 112 36.42 16.20 -1.70
CA ASP A 112 37.78 15.72 -1.50
C ASP A 112 37.91 14.91 -0.19
N PHE A 113 37.54 15.53 0.93
CA PHE A 113 37.69 14.91 2.26
C PHE A 113 36.50 15.20 3.17
N PHE A 114 36.08 14.19 3.93
CA PHE A 114 34.98 14.30 4.89
C PHE A 114 35.31 13.61 6.20
N THR A 115 35.29 14.35 7.31
CA THR A 115 35.44 13.78 8.65
C THR A 115 34.53 14.47 9.67
N VAL A 116 34.09 13.67 10.65
CA VAL A 116 33.33 14.11 11.82
C VAL A 116 33.76 13.26 13.02
N THR A 117 33.98 13.90 14.17
CA THR A 117 34.39 13.22 15.41
C THR A 117 33.35 12.21 15.86
N ALA A 118 33.79 11.18 16.59
CA ALA A 118 33.00 9.97 16.88
C ALA A 118 31.61 10.26 17.48
N ASP A 119 31.54 11.22 18.42
CA ASP A 119 30.33 11.67 19.10
C ASP A 119 29.23 12.17 18.14
N TYR A 120 29.62 12.63 16.95
CA TYR A 120 28.74 13.29 16.00
C TYR A 120 28.45 12.48 14.74
N ARG A 121 29.09 11.31 14.56
CA ARG A 121 28.95 10.44 13.36
C ARG A 121 27.54 9.91 13.09
N ARG A 122 26.62 10.03 14.05
CA ARG A 122 25.20 9.64 13.92
C ARG A 122 24.26 10.83 13.75
N GLN A 123 24.78 12.03 13.53
CA GLN A 123 23.99 13.21 13.20
C GLN A 123 23.88 13.35 11.68
N SER A 124 22.73 13.81 11.21
CA SER A 124 22.45 14.00 9.79
C SER A 124 22.87 15.38 9.26
N THR A 125 23.28 16.30 10.16
CA THR A 125 23.75 17.66 9.83
C THR A 125 24.75 17.71 8.68
N PRO A 126 25.81 16.87 8.65
CA PRO A 126 26.79 16.92 7.56
C PRO A 126 26.20 16.57 6.19
N ILE A 127 25.25 15.64 6.15
CA ILE A 127 24.58 15.23 4.91
C ILE A 127 23.65 16.35 4.41
N TYR A 128 22.96 17.08 5.29
CA TYR A 128 22.16 18.24 4.86
C TYR A 128 22.99 19.38 4.34
N ALA A 129 24.13 19.64 4.97
CA ALA A 129 25.05 20.68 4.51
C ALA A 129 25.46 20.42 3.05
N LEU A 130 25.84 19.17 2.75
CA LEU A 130 26.20 18.74 1.41
C LEU A 130 25.02 18.80 0.43
N LEU A 131 23.83 18.35 0.84
CA LEU A 131 22.63 18.42 -0.01
C LEU A 131 22.22 19.87 -0.33
N ARG A 132 22.29 20.78 0.66
CA ARG A 132 22.00 22.21 0.45
C ARG A 132 22.96 22.83 -0.53
N LEU A 133 24.25 22.48 -0.43
CA LEU A 133 25.26 22.89 -1.39
C LEU A 133 24.91 22.40 -2.80
N CYS A 134 24.64 21.10 -2.97
CA CYS A 134 24.29 20.54 -4.28
C CYS A 134 23.04 21.19 -4.88
N ILE A 135 22.01 21.46 -4.06
CA ILE A 135 20.80 22.17 -4.50
C ILE A 135 21.14 23.60 -4.91
N ALA A 136 21.84 24.36 -4.08
CA ALA A 136 22.19 25.74 -4.36
C ALA A 136 22.99 25.87 -5.67
N THR A 137 23.92 24.94 -5.92
CA THR A 137 24.69 24.90 -7.17
C THR A 137 23.83 24.52 -8.36
N LYS A 138 22.92 23.55 -8.23
CA LYS A 138 21.97 23.19 -9.31
C LYS A 138 21.02 24.34 -9.65
N LEU A 139 20.61 25.12 -8.66
CA LEU A 139 19.76 26.29 -8.86
C LEU A 139 20.48 27.43 -9.61
N LYS A 140 21.78 27.57 -9.40
CA LYS A 140 22.61 28.51 -10.18
C LYS A 140 22.82 28.05 -11.62
N ASN A 141 22.80 26.74 -11.87
CA ASN A 141 23.05 26.14 -13.18
C ASN A 141 21.94 25.15 -13.59
N PRO A 142 20.70 25.61 -13.82
CA PRO A 142 19.54 24.73 -13.93
C PRO A 142 19.54 23.85 -15.20
N SER A 143 20.15 24.32 -16.29
CA SER A 143 20.22 23.64 -17.59
C SER A 143 21.46 22.75 -17.75
N ARG A 144 22.50 22.93 -16.91
CA ARG A 144 23.71 22.11 -16.98
C ARG A 144 23.52 20.79 -16.26
N GLU A 145 24.11 19.74 -16.81
CA GLU A 145 24.22 18.46 -16.12
C GLU A 145 25.14 18.61 -14.92
N MET A 146 24.77 17.94 -13.83
CA MET A 146 25.46 18.14 -12.56
C MET A 146 25.75 16.80 -11.91
N TYR A 147 26.96 16.64 -11.40
CA TYR A 147 27.38 15.42 -10.72
C TYR A 147 28.00 15.74 -9.35
N TYR A 148 27.84 14.82 -8.40
CA TYR A 148 28.65 14.75 -7.20
C TYR A 148 29.71 13.67 -7.41
N PHE A 149 30.97 14.04 -7.27
CA PHE A 149 32.11 13.12 -7.34
C PHE A 149 32.81 13.11 -6.00
N PHE A 150 33.19 11.94 -5.51
CA PHE A 150 34.00 11.80 -4.31
C PHE A 150 34.82 10.52 -4.34
N ILE A 151 35.88 10.50 -3.53
CA ILE A 151 36.75 9.34 -3.36
C ILE A 151 36.55 8.73 -1.97
N THR A 152 36.62 7.39 -1.85
CA THR A 152 36.42 6.73 -0.56
C THR A 152 37.17 5.42 -0.42
N TYR A 153 37.91 5.26 0.68
CA TYR A 153 38.39 3.96 1.18
C TYR A 153 37.38 3.30 2.15
N SER A 154 36.32 4.01 2.54
CA SER A 154 35.34 3.57 3.54
C SER A 154 34.10 2.94 2.89
N PHE A 155 33.84 1.66 3.22
CA PHE A 155 32.59 0.99 2.83
C PHE A 155 31.35 1.71 3.38
N LYS A 156 31.43 2.32 4.56
CA LYS A 156 30.29 3.03 5.17
C LYS A 156 29.91 4.26 4.36
N SER A 157 30.89 4.97 3.81
CA SER A 157 30.64 6.12 2.94
C SER A 157 29.99 5.66 1.64
N TYR A 158 30.54 4.61 0.99
CA TYR A 158 29.96 3.99 -0.20
C TYR A 158 28.51 3.50 0.03
N LEU A 159 28.26 2.77 1.13
CA LEU A 159 26.96 2.24 1.51
C LEU A 159 25.92 3.34 1.80
N SER A 160 26.37 4.50 2.29
CA SER A 160 25.47 5.64 2.53
C SER A 160 24.88 6.17 1.23
N PHE A 161 25.66 6.18 0.15
CA PHE A 161 25.21 6.56 -1.18
C PHE A 161 24.38 5.46 -1.85
N SER A 162 24.78 4.19 -1.76
CA SER A 162 23.99 3.08 -2.35
C SER A 162 22.59 2.95 -1.75
N ARG A 163 22.39 3.42 -0.52
CA ARG A 163 21.08 3.48 0.14
C ARG A 163 20.29 4.75 -0.17
N SER A 164 20.94 5.81 -0.64
CA SER A 164 20.34 7.15 -0.71
C SER A 164 20.25 7.69 -2.13
N MET A 165 20.93 7.12 -3.11
CA MET A 165 20.90 7.57 -4.50
C MET A 165 20.47 6.42 -5.42
N GLY A 166 19.61 6.74 -6.40
CA GLY A 166 19.10 5.76 -7.36
C GLY A 166 20.07 5.47 -8.50
N GLU A 167 20.94 6.42 -8.84
CA GLU A 167 21.90 6.45 -9.95
C GLU A 167 23.26 6.93 -9.43
N PHE A 168 24.17 5.98 -9.21
CA PHE A 168 25.55 6.23 -8.83
C PHE A 168 26.42 5.12 -9.41
N TYR A 169 27.70 5.44 -9.61
CA TYR A 169 28.65 4.59 -10.29
C TYR A 169 30.04 4.71 -9.65
N PRO A 170 30.83 3.63 -9.62
CA PRO A 170 30.47 2.26 -10.00
C PRO A 170 29.52 1.60 -8.98
N CYS A 171 28.66 0.69 -9.44
CA CYS A 171 27.73 -0.02 -8.55
C CYS A 171 27.54 -1.50 -8.92
N ARG A 172 27.19 -2.32 -7.93
CA ARG A 172 27.08 -3.80 -8.08
C ARG A 172 26.04 -4.26 -9.10
N VAL A 173 24.92 -3.55 -9.21
CA VAL A 173 23.71 -4.07 -9.87
C VAL A 173 23.58 -3.67 -11.33
N ARG A 174 24.44 -2.78 -11.82
CA ARG A 174 24.45 -2.32 -13.22
C ARG A 174 25.84 -1.85 -13.60
N PRO A 175 26.24 -2.04 -14.87
CA PRO A 175 27.50 -1.49 -15.37
C PRO A 175 27.48 0.04 -15.36
N THR A 176 28.66 0.65 -15.26
CA THR A 176 28.83 2.09 -15.47
C THR A 176 28.57 2.42 -16.94
N PRO A 177 27.66 3.35 -17.26
CA PRO A 177 27.44 3.73 -18.64
C PRO A 177 28.70 4.41 -19.24
N PRO A 178 28.92 4.32 -20.56
CA PRO A 178 30.16 4.80 -21.17
C PRO A 178 30.48 6.27 -20.92
N PHE A 179 29.46 7.14 -20.85
CA PHE A 179 29.65 8.56 -20.59
C PHE A 179 30.10 8.82 -19.15
N GLU A 180 29.39 8.28 -18.16
CA GLU A 180 29.77 8.36 -16.75
C GLU A 180 31.13 7.73 -16.47
N GLN A 181 31.50 6.68 -17.22
CA GLN A 181 32.84 6.11 -17.15
C GLN A 181 33.90 7.13 -17.58
N ARG A 182 33.70 7.85 -18.69
CA ARG A 182 34.64 8.91 -19.11
C ARG A 182 34.71 10.07 -18.12
N VAL A 183 33.59 10.42 -17.49
CA VAL A 183 33.58 11.42 -16.40
C VAL A 183 34.35 10.92 -15.18
N LEU A 184 34.18 9.65 -14.80
CA LEU A 184 34.96 9.00 -13.74
C LEU A 184 36.45 8.93 -14.08
N ASP A 185 36.81 8.63 -15.33
CA ASP A 185 38.19 8.54 -15.78
C ASP A 185 38.89 9.89 -15.73
N LEU A 186 38.21 10.94 -16.20
CA LEU A 186 38.70 12.32 -16.12
C LEU A 186 38.91 12.75 -14.67
N LEU A 187 37.85 12.71 -13.85
CA LEU A 187 37.89 13.19 -12.47
C LEU A 187 38.77 12.33 -11.58
N GLY A 188 38.82 11.03 -11.83
CA GLY A 188 39.70 10.08 -11.14
C GLY A 188 41.17 10.37 -11.42
N THR A 189 41.52 10.65 -12.67
CA THR A 189 42.89 11.05 -13.07
C THR A 189 43.27 12.41 -12.46
N GLU A 190 42.37 13.40 -12.52
CA GLU A 190 42.60 14.72 -11.90
C GLU A 190 42.77 14.61 -10.38
N SER A 191 41.95 13.78 -9.71
CA SER A 191 41.99 13.60 -8.26
C SER A 191 43.17 12.74 -7.81
N ALA A 192 43.66 11.83 -8.67
CA ALA A 192 44.85 11.05 -8.40
C ALA A 192 46.08 11.96 -8.30
N GLY A 193 46.20 12.99 -9.16
CA GLY A 193 47.22 14.03 -9.08
C GLY A 193 48.61 13.50 -8.67
N ASP A 194 49.21 14.12 -7.64
CA ASP A 194 50.49 13.68 -7.03
C ASP A 194 50.32 12.53 -5.99
N TRP A 195 49.11 12.03 -5.79
CA TRP A 195 48.70 11.19 -4.66
C TRP A 195 48.66 9.70 -4.95
N GLY A 196 48.56 9.34 -6.23
CA GLY A 196 48.35 7.96 -6.64
C GLY A 196 48.20 7.81 -8.14
N THR A 197 47.90 6.58 -8.56
CA THR A 197 47.59 6.28 -9.97
C THR A 197 46.13 5.85 -10.08
N TYR A 198 45.38 6.47 -11.00
CA TYR A 198 44.00 6.08 -11.27
C TYR A 198 43.94 4.87 -12.20
N ASN A 199 43.20 3.85 -11.79
CA ASN A 199 42.93 2.66 -12.58
C ASN A 199 41.52 2.74 -13.19
N PRO A 200 41.39 2.97 -14.52
CA PRO A 200 40.09 3.15 -15.16
C PRO A 200 39.25 1.86 -15.19
N ARG A 201 39.85 0.68 -15.04
CA ARG A 201 39.10 -0.58 -15.03
C ARG A 201 38.33 -0.78 -13.72
N THR A 202 38.92 -0.38 -12.60
CA THR A 202 38.34 -0.57 -11.27
C THR A 202 37.77 0.72 -10.68
N CYS A 203 38.00 1.86 -11.34
CA CYS A 203 37.71 3.19 -10.82
C CYS A 203 38.38 3.47 -9.47
N VAL A 204 39.55 2.88 -9.22
CA VAL A 204 40.29 3.02 -7.96
C VAL A 204 41.51 3.90 -8.16
N ILE A 205 41.76 4.81 -7.22
CA ILE A 205 43.05 5.49 -7.07
C ILE A 205 43.89 4.61 -6.14
N GLU A 206 44.95 4.06 -6.71
CA GLU A 206 45.96 3.28 -6.00
C GLU A 206 46.88 4.28 -5.25
N SER A 207 46.79 4.29 -3.93
CA SER A 207 47.40 5.31 -3.08
C SER A 207 48.90 5.04 -2.87
N LEU A 208 49.71 6.11 -2.86
CA LEU A 208 51.12 6.03 -2.47
C LEU A 208 51.36 6.05 -0.94
N ALA A 209 50.31 6.21 -0.14
CA ALA A 209 50.38 6.35 1.32
C ALA A 209 49.84 5.12 2.08
N VAL A 210 50.46 4.77 3.22
CA VAL A 210 50.13 3.61 4.08
C VAL A 210 49.52 4.06 5.41
N LYS A 211 48.43 3.42 5.84
CA LYS A 211 47.75 3.64 7.13
C LYS A 211 48.42 2.91 8.31
N GLN A 212 48.32 3.43 9.55
CA GLN A 212 48.78 2.76 10.79
C GLN A 212 48.09 1.40 11.03
N GLY A 213 48.87 0.37 11.40
CA GLY A 213 48.43 -0.81 12.16
C GLY A 213 49.09 -0.80 13.54
N SER A 214 48.67 -1.52 14.58
CA SER A 214 47.54 -2.43 14.84
C SER A 214 47.62 -2.81 16.33
N SER A 215 46.52 -2.78 17.10
CA SER A 215 46.37 -3.68 18.27
C SER A 215 44.93 -3.70 18.81
N THR A 216 44.37 -4.91 18.81
CA THR A 216 43.34 -5.40 19.75
C THR A 216 41.96 -4.73 19.81
N GLY A 217 41.55 -3.99 18.80
CA GLY A 217 40.14 -3.97 18.40
C GLY A 217 40.16 -4.35 16.94
N GLY A 218 39.60 -5.49 16.55
CA GLY A 218 39.56 -5.87 15.14
C GLY A 218 38.98 -4.72 14.29
N VAL A 219 38.79 -5.00 13.01
CA VAL A 219 37.43 -4.79 12.53
C VAL A 219 36.57 -5.50 13.57
N GLU A 220 36.10 -4.75 14.56
CA GLU A 220 35.57 -5.36 15.75
C GLU A 220 34.46 -6.23 15.20
N GLU A 221 34.49 -7.48 15.62
CA GLU A 221 33.28 -8.25 15.68
C GLU A 221 32.15 -7.48 16.46
N GLY A 222 32.34 -6.22 16.88
CA GLY A 222 31.31 -5.30 17.38
C GLY A 222 30.88 -4.14 16.45
N HIS A 223 31.57 -3.79 15.35
CA HIS A 223 31.18 -2.62 14.53
C HIS A 223 30.60 -2.91 13.15
N LEU A 224 30.94 -4.06 12.58
CA LEU A 224 30.25 -4.62 11.41
C LEU A 224 29.66 -5.99 11.68
N SER A 225 30.17 -6.74 12.66
CA SER A 225 29.55 -8.01 13.06
C SER A 225 28.20 -7.80 13.74
N ASP A 226 27.98 -6.69 14.46
CA ASP A 226 26.62 -6.32 14.88
C ASP A 226 25.69 -5.96 13.70
N LEU A 227 26.23 -5.52 12.56
CA LEU A 227 25.47 -5.17 11.36
C LEU A 227 25.32 -6.32 10.35
N ALA A 228 26.21 -7.31 10.39
CA ALA A 228 26.29 -8.47 9.50
C ALA A 228 25.77 -9.76 10.16
N ARG A 229 25.87 -9.91 11.49
CA ARG A 229 25.27 -11.04 12.23
C ARG A 229 23.77 -10.85 12.49
N SER A 230 23.25 -9.62 12.42
CA SER A 230 21.85 -9.31 12.81
C SER A 230 20.90 -8.90 11.67
N ARG A 231 21.34 -8.70 10.41
CA ARG A 231 20.49 -8.18 9.29
C ARG A 231 20.95 -8.68 7.88
N PRO A 232 20.10 -8.59 6.82
CA PRO A 232 19.95 -9.59 5.75
C PRO A 232 21.05 -9.66 4.65
N ARG A 233 21.04 -10.75 3.85
CA ARG A 233 21.99 -11.16 2.75
C ARG A 233 22.44 -10.07 1.75
N ASP A 234 21.77 -8.93 1.65
CA ASP A 234 22.09 -7.85 0.70
C ASP A 234 23.32 -7.00 1.15
N LEU A 235 23.57 -6.94 2.47
CA LEU A 235 24.72 -6.22 3.02
C LEU A 235 26.03 -6.97 2.81
N SER A 236 26.02 -8.29 2.91
CA SER A 236 27.21 -9.12 2.65
C SER A 236 27.62 -9.07 1.18
N THR A 237 26.67 -9.08 0.25
CA THR A 237 26.97 -9.03 -1.20
C THR A 237 27.47 -7.67 -1.68
N THR A 238 26.94 -6.56 -1.15
CA THR A 238 27.42 -5.21 -1.46
C THR A 238 28.81 -4.95 -0.87
N TRP A 239 29.06 -5.47 0.34
CA TRP A 239 30.38 -5.48 0.96
C TRP A 239 31.39 -6.28 0.12
N MET A 240 31.05 -7.52 -0.25
CA MET A 240 31.92 -8.36 -1.06
C MET A 240 32.28 -7.67 -2.38
N TRP A 241 31.31 -7.07 -3.06
CA TRP A 241 31.58 -6.31 -4.27
C TRP A 241 32.55 -5.14 -4.01
N PHE A 242 32.32 -4.33 -2.97
CA PHE A 242 33.20 -3.21 -2.63
C PHE A 242 34.63 -3.68 -2.35
N ALA A 243 34.78 -4.74 -1.55
CA ALA A 243 36.08 -5.32 -1.21
C ALA A 243 36.76 -5.97 -2.44
N GLN A 244 35.99 -6.49 -3.40
CA GLN A 244 36.54 -7.05 -4.63
C GLN A 244 36.99 -5.97 -5.62
N GLN A 245 36.24 -4.86 -5.70
CA GLN A 245 36.58 -3.70 -6.54
C GLN A 245 37.77 -2.91 -6.00
N ASN A 246 37.87 -2.78 -4.68
CA ASN A 246 38.97 -2.08 -4.02
C ASN A 246 39.58 -2.98 -2.93
N PRO A 247 40.40 -3.99 -3.28
CA PRO A 247 40.95 -4.98 -2.33
C PRO A 247 41.96 -4.38 -1.34
N ASN A 248 42.58 -3.27 -1.71
CA ASN A 248 43.59 -2.58 -0.91
C ASN A 248 43.02 -1.37 -0.16
N PHE A 249 41.69 -1.24 -0.04
CA PHE A 249 41.05 -0.13 0.69
C PHE A 249 41.59 0.05 2.12
N ALA A 250 42.01 -1.04 2.77
CA ALA A 250 42.62 -1.02 4.10
C ALA A 250 44.02 -0.39 4.13
N LYS A 251 44.73 -0.40 2.99
CA LYS A 251 46.06 0.19 2.80
C LYS A 251 46.02 1.65 2.39
N GLY A 252 44.87 2.14 1.91
CA GLY A 252 44.68 3.56 1.55
C GLY A 252 44.04 3.78 0.18
N ASP A 253 43.88 2.73 -0.63
CA ASP A 253 43.29 2.84 -1.97
C ASP A 253 41.85 3.34 -1.89
N CYS A 254 41.51 4.26 -2.79
CA CYS A 254 40.24 4.97 -2.76
C CYS A 254 39.41 4.65 -4.00
N LEU A 255 38.15 4.23 -3.81
CA LEU A 255 37.20 4.06 -4.89
C LEU A 255 36.63 5.44 -5.29
N CYS A 256 36.73 5.80 -6.56
CA CYS A 256 36.06 6.96 -7.14
C CYS A 256 34.58 6.65 -7.33
N VAL A 257 33.71 7.55 -6.86
CA VAL A 257 32.26 7.40 -6.96
C VAL A 257 31.66 8.66 -7.56
N LEU A 258 30.85 8.47 -8.60
CA LEU A 258 30.13 9.51 -9.33
C LEU A 258 28.63 9.31 -9.15
N CYS A 259 27.91 10.38 -8.89
CA CYS A 259 26.47 10.37 -8.73
C CYS A 259 25.83 11.56 -9.44
N SER A 260 24.81 11.34 -10.26
CA SER A 260 24.11 12.44 -10.92
C SER A 260 23.28 13.23 -9.90
N ILE A 261 23.37 14.56 -9.98
CA ILE A 261 22.52 15.50 -9.24
C ILE A 261 21.40 15.94 -10.19
N ASP A 262 20.50 15.00 -10.44
CA ASP A 262 19.27 15.22 -11.20
C ASP A 262 18.03 15.00 -10.32
N LEU A 263 16.88 15.37 -10.86
CA LEU A 263 15.62 15.29 -10.12
C LEU A 263 15.28 13.84 -9.74
N LYS A 264 15.61 12.86 -10.59
CA LYS A 264 15.33 11.43 -10.36
C LYS A 264 16.09 10.93 -9.13
N ASN A 265 17.36 11.29 -9.02
CA ASN A 265 18.20 10.93 -7.88
C ASN A 265 17.84 11.66 -6.60
N MET A 266 17.53 12.95 -6.69
CA MET A 266 17.08 13.73 -5.54
C MET A 266 15.75 13.21 -4.99
N LEU A 267 14.82 12.83 -5.86
CA LEU A 267 13.55 12.18 -5.47
C LEU A 267 13.78 10.79 -4.87
N HIS A 268 14.72 10.00 -5.39
CA HIS A 268 15.09 8.71 -4.83
C HIS A 268 15.64 8.83 -3.40
N GLY A 269 16.51 9.81 -3.16
CA GLY A 269 17.06 10.08 -1.84
C GLY A 269 16.05 10.61 -0.84
N ALA A 270 15.15 11.50 -1.28
CA ALA A 270 14.02 11.96 -0.47
C ALA A 270 13.10 10.79 -0.11
N LYS A 271 12.76 9.94 -1.08
CA LYS A 271 11.97 8.71 -0.90
C LYS A 271 12.59 7.77 0.16
N ASN A 272 13.87 7.40 0.02
CA ASN A 272 14.52 6.46 0.94
C ASN A 272 14.77 7.04 2.34
N SER A 273 14.91 8.37 2.44
CA SER A 273 14.97 9.07 3.71
C SER A 273 13.61 9.07 4.41
N LEU A 274 12.52 9.28 3.65
CA LEU A 274 11.13 9.19 4.11
C LEU A 274 10.71 7.75 4.49
N PHE A 275 11.24 6.72 3.83
CA PHE A 275 11.03 5.32 4.25
C PHE A 275 11.73 5.02 5.59
N ARG A 276 12.98 5.44 5.76
CA ARG A 276 13.71 5.25 7.04
C ARG A 276 13.07 6.02 8.19
N ALA A 277 12.51 7.17 7.86
CA ALA A 277 11.81 8.09 8.73
C ALA A 277 10.54 7.54 9.37
N LEU A 278 9.74 6.85 8.58
CA LEU A 278 8.50 6.21 9.00
C LEU A 278 8.73 4.85 9.67
N GLY A 279 9.98 4.51 10.01
CA GLY A 279 10.33 3.18 10.54
C GLY A 279 10.25 2.05 9.50
N LEU A 280 10.02 2.38 8.23
CA LEU A 280 9.91 1.44 7.10
C LEU A 280 11.28 1.09 6.49
N GLY A 281 12.38 1.42 7.17
CA GLY A 281 13.75 1.16 6.73
C GLY A 281 14.08 -0.32 6.64
N SER A 282 14.08 -0.84 5.42
CA SER A 282 14.48 -2.21 5.02
C SER A 282 13.93 -3.34 5.90
N LYS A 283 12.62 -3.44 6.02
CA LYS A 283 12.02 -4.76 5.75
C LYS A 283 11.89 -4.85 4.23
N ARG A 284 13.00 -5.15 3.55
CA ARG A 284 12.91 -5.55 2.15
C ARG A 284 12.18 -6.89 2.16
N MET A 285 11.14 -6.96 1.34
CA MET A 285 10.60 -8.17 0.72
C MET A 285 11.65 -9.28 0.77
N THR A 286 11.43 -10.25 1.64
CA THR A 286 11.89 -11.60 1.36
C THR A 286 11.22 -11.97 0.05
N GLN A 287 11.97 -12.00 -1.05
CA GLN A 287 11.62 -12.99 -2.05
C GLN A 287 11.57 -14.34 -1.31
N PRO A 288 10.49 -15.11 -1.40
CA PRO A 288 10.51 -16.48 -0.96
C PRO A 288 11.43 -17.21 -1.92
N ASN A 289 12.71 -17.33 -1.57
CA ASN A 289 13.62 -18.27 -2.19
C ASN A 289 14.53 -18.85 -1.09
N LYS A 290 13.91 -19.67 -0.23
CA LYS A 290 14.28 -21.08 -0.33
C LYS A 290 13.44 -21.64 -1.48
N PRO A 291 14.00 -22.42 -2.42
CA PRO A 291 13.14 -23.41 -3.02
C PRO A 291 12.57 -24.16 -1.81
N LEU A 292 11.25 -24.11 -1.63
CA LEU A 292 10.62 -25.33 -1.19
C LEU A 292 11.19 -26.34 -2.17
N SER A 293 12.00 -27.27 -1.67
CA SER A 293 12.03 -28.55 -2.33
C SER A 293 10.56 -28.90 -2.47
N PHE A 294 10.00 -28.64 -3.64
CA PHE A 294 9.20 -29.64 -4.29
C PHE A 294 10.10 -30.88 -4.23
N GLY A 295 9.97 -31.63 -3.13
CA GLY A 295 9.72 -33.02 -3.37
C GLY A 295 8.62 -32.98 -4.42
N MET A 296 8.98 -33.31 -5.65
CA MET A 296 8.17 -34.30 -6.33
C MET A 296 7.99 -35.43 -5.31
N ALA A 297 7.03 -35.25 -4.40
CA ALA A 297 6.13 -36.33 -4.15
C ALA A 297 5.56 -36.57 -5.53
N GLU A 298 6.14 -37.53 -6.23
CA GLU A 298 5.32 -38.43 -7.02
C GLU A 298 4.01 -38.54 -6.27
N THR A 299 2.96 -38.00 -6.88
CA THR A 299 1.60 -38.13 -6.41
C THR A 299 1.36 -39.62 -6.24
N ARG A 300 1.62 -40.13 -5.02
CA ARG A 300 0.73 -41.10 -4.44
C ARG A 300 -0.59 -40.37 -4.35
N ALA A 301 -1.50 -40.79 -5.21
CA ALA A 301 -2.92 -40.57 -5.07
C ALA A 301 -3.34 -41.21 -3.74
N ASP A 302 -3.01 -40.56 -2.63
CA ASP A 302 -3.68 -40.80 -1.36
C ASP A 302 -4.93 -39.94 -1.44
N GLU A 303 -6.08 -40.61 -1.50
CA GLU A 303 -7.42 -40.02 -1.44
C GLU A 303 -7.50 -39.07 -0.23
N VAL A 304 -7.31 -37.77 -0.47
CA VAL A 304 -7.89 -36.77 0.41
C VAL A 304 -9.39 -36.96 0.25
N GLN A 305 -10.03 -37.63 1.22
CA GLN A 305 -11.49 -37.64 1.35
C GLN A 305 -11.93 -36.18 1.26
N ARG A 306 -12.51 -35.79 0.12
CA ARG A 306 -13.12 -34.48 -0.02
C ARG A 306 -14.22 -34.44 1.03
N LYS A 307 -14.10 -33.56 2.03
CA LYS A 307 -15.20 -33.29 2.95
C LYS A 307 -16.37 -32.80 2.09
N GLU A 308 -17.45 -33.56 2.05
CA GLU A 308 -18.65 -33.14 1.34
C GLU A 308 -19.34 -32.03 2.13
N PRO A 309 -19.85 -30.97 1.46
CA PRO A 309 -20.65 -29.97 2.14
C PRO A 309 -21.89 -30.56 2.80
N GLU A 310 -22.14 -30.20 4.05
CA GLU A 310 -23.32 -30.62 4.79
C GLU A 310 -24.50 -29.72 4.41
N SER A 311 -25.65 -30.30 4.10
CA SER A 311 -26.87 -29.53 3.84
C SER A 311 -27.23 -28.71 5.07
N PHE A 312 -27.51 -27.44 4.86
CA PHE A 312 -27.94 -26.52 5.92
C PHE A 312 -29.35 -26.02 5.61
N MET A 313 -30.16 -25.88 6.64
CA MET A 313 -31.49 -25.26 6.55
C MET A 313 -31.59 -24.23 7.65
N ILE A 314 -31.99 -23.02 7.29
CA ILE A 314 -32.27 -21.96 8.24
C ILE A 314 -33.56 -22.35 8.97
N SER A 315 -33.45 -22.56 10.27
CA SER A 315 -34.57 -22.86 11.15
C SER A 315 -34.38 -22.07 12.42
N VAL A 316 -35.24 -21.08 12.63
CA VAL A 316 -35.23 -20.24 13.82
C VAL A 316 -36.24 -20.76 14.83
N LYS A 317 -35.85 -20.78 16.10
CA LYS A 317 -36.75 -21.22 17.18
C LYS A 317 -37.73 -20.12 17.52
N ASP A 318 -38.96 -20.50 17.88
CA ASP A 318 -39.99 -19.55 18.29
C ASP A 318 -39.51 -18.69 19.48
N GLU A 319 -38.73 -19.27 20.40
CA GLU A 319 -38.09 -18.59 21.53
C GLU A 319 -37.20 -17.39 21.12
N GLU A 320 -36.51 -17.48 19.98
CA GLU A 320 -35.67 -16.38 19.47
C GLU A 320 -36.52 -15.25 18.86
N LEU A 321 -37.67 -15.60 18.28
CA LEU A 321 -38.64 -14.64 17.74
C LEU A 321 -39.43 -13.97 18.87
N ASP A 322 -39.74 -14.69 19.94
CA ASP A 322 -40.39 -14.17 21.14
C ASP A 322 -39.49 -13.16 21.86
N ASP A 323 -38.21 -13.48 22.09
CA ASP A 323 -37.22 -12.53 22.65
C ASP A 323 -37.10 -11.28 21.77
N LEU A 324 -37.01 -11.45 20.46
CA LEU A 324 -36.96 -10.32 19.53
C LEU A 324 -38.23 -9.46 19.64
N THR A 325 -39.41 -10.06 19.64
CA THR A 325 -40.70 -9.36 19.76
C THR A 325 -40.74 -8.54 21.04
N GLU A 326 -40.40 -9.16 22.18
CA GLU A 326 -40.36 -8.48 23.48
C GLU A 326 -39.42 -7.26 23.47
N ARG A 327 -38.24 -7.38 22.86
CA ARG A 327 -37.26 -6.28 22.74
C ARG A 327 -37.75 -5.15 21.84
N LEU A 328 -38.44 -5.47 20.75
CA LEU A 328 -39.02 -4.49 19.84
C LEU A 328 -40.14 -3.70 20.53
N GLU A 329 -41.02 -4.38 21.28
CA GLU A 329 -42.11 -3.75 22.04
C GLU A 329 -41.59 -2.87 23.18
N LYS A 330 -40.51 -3.28 23.84
CA LYS A 330 -39.88 -2.56 24.96
C LYS A 330 -38.80 -1.56 24.51
N ALA A 331 -38.69 -1.30 23.21
CA ALA A 331 -37.68 -0.39 22.69
C ALA A 331 -37.78 1.01 23.33
N ARG A 332 -36.67 1.47 23.92
CA ARG A 332 -36.57 2.82 24.47
C ARG A 332 -36.07 3.78 23.39
N TRP A 333 -36.95 4.66 22.94
CA TRP A 333 -36.67 5.62 21.86
C TRP A 333 -35.78 6.78 22.32
N PRO A 334 -34.78 7.19 21.51
CA PRO A 334 -34.04 8.42 21.74
C PRO A 334 -34.91 9.65 21.44
N ASP A 335 -34.50 10.81 21.94
CA ASP A 335 -34.99 12.09 21.46
C ASP A 335 -34.42 12.39 20.06
N GLN A 336 -35.06 13.33 19.35
CA GLN A 336 -34.62 13.81 18.04
C GLN A 336 -34.88 15.32 17.98
N LEU A 337 -33.96 16.04 17.34
CA LEU A 337 -34.15 17.47 17.09
C LEU A 337 -35.36 17.70 16.19
N GLU A 338 -36.11 18.77 16.45
CA GLU A 338 -37.20 19.21 15.58
C GLU A 338 -36.61 19.82 14.30
N LEU A 339 -36.48 18.99 13.27
CA LEU A 339 -35.96 19.36 11.95
C LEU A 339 -37.08 19.36 10.91
N ALA A 340 -36.89 20.13 9.83
CA ALA A 340 -37.78 20.07 8.66
C ALA A 340 -37.83 18.64 8.10
N PRO A 341 -38.95 18.21 7.47
CA PRO A 341 -39.12 16.82 7.01
C PRO A 341 -37.98 16.29 6.13
N ASP A 342 -37.42 17.12 5.26
CA ASP A 342 -36.31 16.80 4.36
C ASP A 342 -34.94 16.73 5.07
N ALA A 343 -34.83 17.31 6.27
CA ALA A 343 -33.62 17.30 7.09
C ALA A 343 -33.64 16.25 8.21
N LYS A 344 -34.74 15.51 8.42
CA LYS A 344 -34.88 14.55 9.54
C LYS A 344 -33.80 13.47 9.61
N TRP A 345 -33.16 13.16 8.48
CA TRP A 345 -32.09 12.16 8.37
C TRP A 345 -30.67 12.73 8.47
N SER A 346 -30.50 14.04 8.64
CA SER A 346 -29.18 14.68 8.59
C SER A 346 -28.28 14.32 9.78
N TYR A 347 -28.83 13.74 10.85
CA TYR A 347 -28.10 13.25 12.03
C TYR A 347 -28.12 11.72 12.14
N GLY A 348 -28.53 11.01 11.08
CA GLY A 348 -28.71 9.56 11.05
C GLY A 348 -30.17 9.15 10.91
N THR A 349 -30.51 7.94 11.35
CA THR A 349 -31.83 7.35 11.15
C THR A 349 -32.95 8.14 11.83
N ASP A 350 -33.98 8.49 11.06
CA ASP A 350 -35.16 9.21 11.57
C ASP A 350 -35.95 8.36 12.59
N VAL A 351 -36.27 8.94 13.75
CA VAL A 351 -36.95 8.21 14.84
C VAL A 351 -38.39 7.86 14.45
N ASP A 352 -39.08 8.73 13.70
CA ASP A 352 -40.44 8.46 13.25
C ASP A 352 -40.47 7.29 12.26
N TYR A 353 -39.55 7.28 11.30
CA TYR A 353 -39.36 6.13 10.40
C TYR A 353 -39.06 4.85 11.18
N MET A 354 -38.14 4.89 12.14
CA MET A 354 -37.78 3.71 12.93
C MET A 354 -38.93 3.20 13.80
N LYS A 355 -39.75 4.08 14.39
CA LYS A 355 -40.98 3.68 15.10
C LYS A 355 -41.94 2.93 14.19
N GLN A 356 -42.16 3.44 12.98
CA GLN A 356 -43.03 2.79 11.99
C GLN A 356 -42.48 1.45 11.53
N LEU A 357 -41.17 1.37 11.29
CA LEU A 357 -40.53 0.13 10.87
C LEU A 357 -40.51 -0.91 12.00
N THR A 358 -40.17 -0.54 13.23
CA THR A 358 -40.22 -1.44 14.39
C THR A 358 -41.62 -1.96 14.65
N LYS A 359 -42.65 -1.13 14.48
CA LYS A 359 -44.05 -1.58 14.58
C LYS A 359 -44.39 -2.61 13.50
N TYR A 360 -44.00 -2.34 12.24
CA TYR A 360 -44.17 -3.31 11.15
C TYR A 360 -43.37 -4.59 11.41
N TRP A 361 -42.16 -4.45 11.96
CA TRP A 361 -41.31 -5.59 12.27
C TRP A 361 -41.99 -6.51 13.29
N ALA A 362 -42.44 -5.96 14.42
CA ALA A 362 -43.09 -6.73 15.47
C ALA A 362 -44.44 -7.33 15.05
N ASN A 363 -45.28 -6.56 14.34
CA ASN A 363 -46.69 -6.92 14.15
C ASN A 363 -47.02 -7.54 12.79
N ASP A 364 -46.17 -7.33 11.77
CA ASP A 364 -46.47 -7.77 10.41
C ASP A 364 -45.38 -8.72 9.90
N TYR A 365 -44.11 -8.34 10.04
CA TYR A 365 -42.99 -9.14 9.54
C TYR A 365 -42.78 -10.43 10.36
N LEU A 366 -42.77 -10.35 11.70
CA LEU A 366 -42.57 -11.53 12.56
C LEU A 366 -43.77 -12.49 12.53
N ASP A 367 -45.00 -11.98 12.46
CA ASP A 367 -46.20 -12.81 12.25
C ASP A 367 -46.13 -13.63 10.97
N ASN A 368 -45.43 -13.11 9.95
CA ASN A 368 -45.19 -13.79 8.67
C ASN A 368 -43.81 -14.46 8.59
N TRP A 369 -43.10 -14.67 9.70
CA TRP A 369 -41.73 -15.19 9.71
C TRP A 369 -41.56 -16.48 8.89
N LYS A 370 -42.50 -17.42 8.97
CA LYS A 370 -42.43 -18.69 8.22
C LYS A 370 -42.39 -18.49 6.69
N MET A 371 -43.01 -17.43 6.18
CA MET A 371 -42.89 -17.05 4.77
C MET A 371 -41.46 -16.56 4.46
N HIS A 372 -40.89 -15.71 5.31
CA HIS A 372 -39.53 -15.18 5.15
C HIS A 372 -38.47 -16.28 5.28
N GLU A 373 -38.62 -17.17 6.27
CA GLU A 373 -37.78 -18.37 6.46
C GLU A 373 -37.83 -19.30 5.24
N LYS A 374 -39.01 -19.51 4.67
CA LYS A 374 -39.16 -20.27 3.42
C LYS A 374 -38.48 -19.57 2.24
N ARG A 375 -38.57 -18.24 2.14
CA ARG A 375 -37.90 -17.46 1.09
C ARG A 375 -36.38 -17.49 1.25
N LEU A 376 -35.86 -17.45 2.47
CA LEU A 376 -34.43 -17.64 2.74
C LEU A 376 -33.99 -19.03 2.25
N ASN A 377 -34.72 -20.08 2.65
CA ASN A 377 -34.45 -21.47 2.25
C ASN A 377 -34.88 -21.83 0.81
N GLN A 378 -35.23 -20.86 -0.05
CA GLN A 378 -35.62 -21.16 -1.43
C GLN A 378 -34.46 -21.67 -2.29
N PHE A 379 -33.22 -21.43 -1.83
CA PHE A 379 -32.01 -21.94 -2.44
C PHE A 379 -31.36 -23.02 -1.55
N PRO A 380 -30.60 -23.98 -2.11
CA PRO A 380 -29.83 -24.93 -1.32
C PRO A 380 -28.70 -24.24 -0.55
N HIS A 381 -28.74 -24.33 0.77
CA HIS A 381 -27.67 -23.87 1.66
C HIS A 381 -26.81 -25.05 2.12
N TYR A 382 -25.54 -24.76 2.38
CA TYR A 382 -24.57 -25.72 2.87
C TYR A 382 -23.68 -25.10 3.93
N LYS A 383 -23.09 -25.97 4.76
CA LYS A 383 -21.97 -25.66 5.62
C LYS A 383 -20.82 -26.60 5.34
N ILE A 384 -19.61 -26.08 5.43
CA ILE A 384 -18.40 -26.91 5.31
C ILE A 384 -17.30 -26.36 6.21
N GLU A 385 -16.55 -27.28 6.83
CA GLU A 385 -15.41 -26.92 7.64
C GLU A 385 -14.18 -26.63 6.76
N LEU A 386 -13.70 -25.39 6.79
CA LEU A 386 -12.49 -24.94 6.09
C LEU A 386 -11.58 -24.22 7.10
N GLU A 387 -10.31 -24.62 7.14
CA GLU A 387 -9.30 -24.01 8.03
C GLU A 387 -9.81 -23.86 9.49
N ASP A 388 -10.39 -24.95 10.01
CA ASP A 388 -10.94 -25.10 11.36
C ASP A 388 -12.21 -24.27 11.66
N ARG A 389 -13.00 -23.93 10.64
CA ARG A 389 -14.24 -23.13 10.79
C ARG A 389 -15.35 -23.54 9.87
N GLN A 390 -16.58 -23.46 10.37
CA GLN A 390 -17.78 -23.68 9.57
C GLN A 390 -18.09 -22.49 8.66
N VAL A 391 -18.05 -22.70 7.35
CA VAL A 391 -18.38 -21.70 6.32
C VAL A 391 -19.74 -22.02 5.74
N HIS A 392 -20.67 -21.07 5.85
CA HIS A 392 -21.99 -21.12 5.25
C HIS A 392 -21.97 -20.56 3.82
N PHE A 393 -22.68 -21.21 2.91
CA PHE A 393 -22.86 -20.72 1.54
C PHE A 393 -24.13 -21.28 0.89
N ILE A 394 -24.67 -20.54 -0.07
CA ILE A 394 -25.63 -21.07 -1.04
C ILE A 394 -24.85 -21.67 -2.21
N HIS A 395 -25.29 -22.82 -2.72
CA HIS A 395 -24.75 -23.41 -3.94
C HIS A 395 -25.86 -23.87 -4.87
N VAL A 396 -26.02 -23.16 -5.99
CA VAL A 396 -27.02 -23.48 -7.02
C VAL A 396 -26.31 -23.85 -8.31
N LYS A 397 -26.34 -25.14 -8.65
CA LYS A 397 -25.83 -25.62 -9.94
C LYS A 397 -26.85 -25.31 -11.04
N SER A 398 -26.39 -24.72 -12.16
CA SER A 398 -27.15 -24.72 -13.41
C SER A 398 -27.47 -26.15 -13.87
N THR A 399 -28.51 -26.27 -14.68
CA THR A 399 -28.82 -27.51 -15.42
C THR A 399 -27.91 -27.72 -16.63
N LYS A 400 -27.15 -26.71 -17.04
CA LYS A 400 -26.11 -26.85 -18.08
C LYS A 400 -24.81 -27.30 -17.42
N GLU A 401 -24.21 -28.38 -17.94
CA GLU A 401 -22.99 -28.98 -17.38
C GLU A 401 -21.75 -28.10 -17.59
N ASP A 402 -21.73 -27.32 -18.67
CA ASP A 402 -20.68 -26.39 -19.08
C ASP A 402 -20.87 -24.98 -18.50
N ALA A 403 -21.75 -24.83 -17.49
CA ALA A 403 -22.02 -23.54 -16.88
C ALA A 403 -20.79 -22.98 -16.13
N ILE A 404 -20.54 -21.68 -16.29
CA ILE A 404 -19.37 -21.02 -15.69
C ILE A 404 -19.53 -20.97 -14.16
N PRO A 405 -18.60 -21.51 -13.37
CA PRO A 405 -18.65 -21.36 -11.90
C PRO A 405 -18.38 -19.90 -11.51
N ILE A 406 -19.30 -19.29 -10.77
CA ILE A 406 -19.19 -17.94 -10.25
C ILE A 406 -19.39 -17.90 -8.74
N ILE A 407 -18.51 -17.19 -8.05
CA ILE A 407 -18.66 -16.85 -6.64
C ILE A 407 -19.13 -15.38 -6.50
N LEU A 408 -20.21 -15.15 -5.75
CA LEU A 408 -20.80 -13.83 -5.51
C LEU A 408 -20.50 -13.40 -4.06
N LEU A 409 -19.78 -12.29 -3.90
CA LEU A 409 -19.21 -11.87 -2.62
C LEU A 409 -19.89 -10.57 -2.15
N HIS A 410 -20.62 -10.66 -1.05
CA HIS A 410 -21.25 -9.50 -0.40
C HIS A 410 -20.23 -8.69 0.42
N GLY A 411 -20.68 -7.59 1.02
CA GLY A 411 -19.91 -6.86 2.01
C GLY A 411 -20.72 -6.50 3.26
N TRP A 412 -20.51 -5.29 3.77
CA TRP A 412 -21.14 -4.75 4.96
C TRP A 412 -21.90 -3.45 4.61
N PRO A 413 -23.10 -3.22 5.15
CA PRO A 413 -23.84 -4.04 6.12
C PRO A 413 -24.76 -5.07 5.45
N GLY A 414 -24.33 -5.64 4.33
CA GLY A 414 -25.09 -6.60 3.57
C GLY A 414 -24.84 -8.06 3.94
N SER A 415 -25.36 -8.97 3.14
CA SER A 415 -25.29 -10.41 3.37
C SER A 415 -25.50 -11.20 2.08
N PHE A 416 -25.38 -12.52 2.13
CA PHE A 416 -25.68 -13.38 0.98
C PHE A 416 -27.10 -13.13 0.41
N TYR A 417 -28.02 -12.60 1.21
CA TYR A 417 -29.38 -12.29 0.80
C TYR A 417 -29.45 -11.25 -0.33
N GLU A 418 -28.47 -10.36 -0.45
CA GLU A 418 -28.42 -9.36 -1.53
C GLU A 418 -28.57 -9.98 -2.92
N PHE A 419 -28.06 -11.19 -3.09
CA PHE A 419 -28.01 -11.87 -4.38
C PHE A 419 -29.26 -12.69 -4.70
N HIS A 420 -30.26 -12.73 -3.82
CA HIS A 420 -31.42 -13.60 -3.99
C HIS A 420 -32.19 -13.32 -5.31
N LYS A 421 -32.14 -12.08 -5.82
CA LYS A 421 -32.79 -11.66 -7.07
C LYS A 421 -32.00 -12.09 -8.32
N ILE A 422 -30.70 -12.35 -8.20
CA ILE A 422 -29.82 -12.62 -9.35
C ILE A 422 -29.40 -14.10 -9.49
N ILE A 423 -29.50 -14.90 -8.42
CA ILE A 423 -29.15 -16.35 -8.45
C ILE A 423 -29.97 -17.08 -9.53
N GLY A 424 -31.30 -16.90 -9.54
CA GLY A 424 -32.19 -17.53 -10.52
C GLY A 424 -31.85 -17.11 -11.95
N PRO A 425 -31.83 -15.80 -12.27
CA PRO A 425 -31.41 -15.31 -13.57
C PRO A 425 -30.06 -15.90 -14.02
N LEU A 426 -29.00 -15.86 -13.19
CA LEU A 426 -27.67 -16.37 -13.57
C LEU A 426 -27.64 -17.88 -13.83
N THR A 427 -28.35 -18.67 -13.01
CA THR A 427 -28.32 -20.14 -13.11
C THR A 427 -29.22 -20.70 -14.21
N ARG A 428 -30.35 -20.02 -14.49
CA ARG A 428 -31.40 -20.47 -15.42
C ARG A 428 -31.88 -19.32 -16.33
N PRO A 429 -31.01 -18.76 -17.20
CA PRO A 429 -31.36 -17.67 -18.12
C PRO A 429 -32.70 -17.87 -18.84
N GLU A 430 -32.98 -19.10 -19.27
CA GLU A 430 -34.13 -19.49 -20.08
C GLU A 430 -35.47 -19.26 -19.37
N LYS A 431 -35.49 -19.29 -18.03
CA LYS A 431 -36.69 -19.05 -17.22
C LYS A 431 -36.90 -17.58 -16.88
N HIS A 432 -35.92 -16.73 -17.19
CA HIS A 432 -35.87 -15.32 -16.77
C HIS A 432 -35.72 -14.37 -17.96
N GLY A 433 -36.22 -14.76 -19.15
CA GLY A 433 -36.22 -13.90 -20.35
C GLY A 433 -34.82 -13.66 -20.96
N GLY A 434 -33.79 -14.38 -20.49
CA GLY A 434 -32.45 -14.30 -21.03
C GLY A 434 -32.37 -14.95 -22.41
N LYS A 435 -31.81 -14.25 -23.39
CA LYS A 435 -31.53 -14.77 -24.74
C LYS A 435 -30.20 -15.53 -24.83
N SER A 436 -29.46 -15.59 -23.73
CA SER A 436 -28.11 -16.14 -23.68
C SER A 436 -28.16 -17.62 -23.33
N ASP A 437 -27.48 -18.44 -24.12
CA ASP A 437 -27.22 -19.84 -23.79
C ASP A 437 -26.25 -20.01 -22.61
N TYR A 438 -25.68 -18.93 -22.09
CA TYR A 438 -24.64 -19.01 -21.07
C TYR A 438 -25.25 -18.93 -19.66
N ALA A 439 -25.06 -20.00 -18.90
CA ALA A 439 -25.50 -20.13 -17.52
C ALA A 439 -24.32 -20.22 -16.56
N PHE A 440 -24.60 -20.05 -15.27
CA PHE A 440 -23.59 -20.10 -14.22
C PHE A 440 -23.93 -21.15 -13.16
N HIS A 441 -22.92 -21.84 -12.62
CA HIS A 441 -23.04 -22.44 -11.30
C HIS A 441 -22.74 -21.37 -10.26
N VAL A 442 -23.69 -21.05 -9.40
CA VAL A 442 -23.59 -19.90 -8.48
C VAL A 442 -23.27 -20.37 -7.07
N VAL A 443 -22.21 -19.80 -6.48
CA VAL A 443 -21.81 -19.96 -5.08
C VAL A 443 -21.93 -18.62 -4.39
N VAL A 444 -22.67 -18.53 -3.28
CA VAL A 444 -22.84 -17.30 -2.50
C VAL A 444 -22.47 -17.56 -1.04
N PRO A 445 -21.21 -17.37 -0.65
CA PRO A 445 -20.79 -17.55 0.73
C PRO A 445 -21.30 -16.41 1.62
N SER A 446 -21.56 -16.73 2.88
CA SER A 446 -21.44 -15.73 3.94
C SER A 446 -19.97 -15.56 4.29
N LEU A 447 -19.47 -14.32 4.26
CA LEU A 447 -18.09 -14.05 4.68
C LEU A 447 -17.85 -14.50 6.15
N PRO A 448 -16.62 -14.88 6.54
CA PRO A 448 -16.32 -15.29 7.91
C PRO A 448 -16.75 -14.25 8.94
N GLY A 449 -17.58 -14.66 9.91
CA GLY A 449 -18.17 -13.75 10.89
C GLY A 449 -19.35 -12.92 10.38
N TYR A 450 -19.97 -13.31 9.26
CA TYR A 450 -21.24 -12.79 8.77
C TYR A 450 -22.25 -13.94 8.65
N GLY A 451 -23.53 -13.65 8.96
CA GLY A 451 -24.61 -14.62 8.82
C GLY A 451 -24.28 -15.95 9.50
N TRP A 452 -24.52 -17.06 8.80
CA TRP A 452 -24.31 -18.40 9.36
C TRP A 452 -22.89 -18.95 9.24
N SER A 453 -21.93 -18.14 8.77
CA SER A 453 -20.50 -18.49 8.78
C SER A 453 -19.88 -18.17 10.14
N GLU A 454 -19.13 -19.12 10.68
CA GLU A 454 -18.51 -19.00 12.00
C GLU A 454 -17.54 -17.80 12.07
N ALA A 455 -17.60 -17.09 13.19
CA ALA A 455 -16.79 -15.91 13.40
C ALA A 455 -15.34 -16.25 13.75
N PRO A 456 -14.36 -15.49 13.22
CA PRO A 456 -13.00 -15.55 13.73
C PRO A 456 -12.91 -15.22 15.22
N LEU A 457 -12.40 -16.17 16.00
CA LEU A 457 -12.13 -16.01 17.44
C LEU A 457 -10.67 -15.59 17.73
N THR A 458 -9.81 -15.62 16.73
CA THR A 458 -8.40 -15.22 16.82
C THR A 458 -8.11 -14.00 15.92
N PRO A 459 -7.19 -13.10 16.33
CA PRO A 459 -6.79 -11.96 15.50
C PRO A 459 -6.19 -12.36 14.15
N GLY A 460 -6.14 -11.43 13.19
CA GLY A 460 -5.48 -11.62 11.89
C GLY A 460 -6.40 -12.03 10.74
N TYR A 461 -7.72 -12.05 10.94
CA TYR A 461 -8.71 -12.28 9.87
C TYR A 461 -9.00 -10.98 9.12
N ASP A 462 -8.05 -10.57 8.29
CA ASP A 462 -8.22 -9.49 7.33
C ASP A 462 -8.79 -10.00 5.99
N VAL A 463 -8.99 -9.09 5.04
CA VAL A 463 -9.55 -9.41 3.73
C VAL A 463 -8.74 -10.44 2.93
N GLN A 464 -7.41 -10.48 3.08
CA GLN A 464 -6.58 -11.49 2.42
C GLN A 464 -6.85 -12.88 3.01
N LYS A 465 -6.99 -12.99 4.34
CA LYS A 465 -7.31 -14.26 4.99
C LYS A 465 -8.72 -14.74 4.62
N VAL A 466 -9.69 -13.83 4.49
CA VAL A 466 -11.02 -14.15 3.95
C VAL A 466 -10.92 -14.68 2.52
N ALA A 467 -10.15 -14.03 1.65
CA ALA A 467 -9.96 -14.48 0.26
C ALA A 467 -9.32 -15.88 0.16
N ASN A 468 -8.33 -16.20 1.00
CA ASN A 468 -7.78 -17.57 1.06
C ASN A 468 -8.87 -18.60 1.36
N LEU A 469 -9.76 -18.31 2.32
CA LEU A 469 -10.84 -19.21 2.67
C LEU A 469 -11.85 -19.39 1.53
N MET A 470 -12.15 -18.32 0.79
CA MET A 470 -13.03 -18.39 -0.39
C MET A 470 -12.39 -19.18 -1.54
N VAL A 471 -11.06 -19.10 -1.71
CA VAL A 471 -10.31 -19.95 -2.66
C VAL A 471 -10.42 -21.42 -2.24
N SER A 472 -10.19 -21.72 -0.95
CA SER A 472 -10.34 -23.08 -0.40
C SER A 472 -11.75 -23.63 -0.57
N LEU A 473 -12.78 -22.78 -0.46
CA LEU A 473 -14.17 -23.16 -0.73
C LEU A 473 -14.36 -23.59 -2.20
N MET A 474 -13.92 -22.77 -3.15
CA MET A 474 -14.06 -23.09 -4.58
C MET A 474 -13.28 -24.35 -4.96
N GLU A 475 -12.09 -24.54 -4.39
CA GLU A 475 -11.28 -25.75 -4.56
C GLU A 475 -11.99 -27.00 -4.04
N THR A 476 -12.58 -26.91 -2.84
CA THR A 476 -13.23 -28.04 -2.18
C THR A 476 -14.53 -28.42 -2.88
N LEU A 477 -15.24 -27.45 -3.45
CA LEU A 477 -16.38 -27.68 -4.35
C LEU A 477 -15.98 -28.29 -5.70
N GLY A 478 -14.67 -28.42 -5.98
CA GLY A 478 -14.13 -29.08 -7.17
C GLY A 478 -14.03 -28.17 -8.40
N TYR A 479 -14.20 -26.84 -8.24
CA TYR A 479 -14.09 -25.90 -9.36
C TYR A 479 -12.62 -25.63 -9.70
N LYS A 480 -12.15 -26.28 -10.77
CA LYS A 480 -10.78 -26.10 -11.30
C LYS A 480 -10.55 -24.70 -11.85
N GLN A 481 -11.61 -24.08 -12.36
CA GLN A 481 -11.62 -22.70 -12.84
C GLN A 481 -12.95 -22.06 -12.45
N TYR A 482 -12.91 -20.77 -12.12
CA TYR A 482 -14.08 -20.00 -11.71
C TYR A 482 -13.88 -18.51 -11.99
N VAL A 483 -14.94 -17.74 -11.87
CA VAL A 483 -14.91 -16.27 -11.87
C VAL A 483 -15.48 -15.74 -10.56
N ALA A 484 -15.10 -14.52 -10.19
CA ALA A 484 -15.60 -13.90 -8.95
C ALA A 484 -16.30 -12.58 -9.24
N GLN A 485 -17.36 -12.30 -8.47
CA GLN A 485 -18.08 -11.04 -8.51
C GLN A 485 -18.18 -10.47 -7.09
N GLY A 486 -18.01 -9.15 -6.94
CA GLY A 486 -18.21 -8.53 -5.63
C GLY A 486 -18.24 -7.00 -5.62
N GLY A 487 -18.98 -6.47 -4.66
CA GLY A 487 -18.99 -5.06 -4.23
C GLY A 487 -18.55 -4.94 -2.77
N ASP A 488 -18.39 -3.72 -2.25
CA ASP A 488 -17.97 -3.47 -0.86
C ASP A 488 -16.78 -4.38 -0.42
N TRP A 489 -16.78 -5.04 0.73
CA TRP A 489 -15.71 -5.99 1.08
C TRP A 489 -15.49 -7.08 0.03
N GLY A 490 -16.56 -7.53 -0.62
CA GLY A 490 -16.52 -8.51 -1.70
C GLY A 490 -15.63 -8.10 -2.87
N HIS A 491 -15.50 -6.81 -3.19
CA HIS A 491 -14.60 -6.38 -4.27
C HIS A 491 -13.12 -6.60 -3.91
N LEU A 492 -12.75 -6.38 -2.64
CA LEU A 492 -11.40 -6.64 -2.15
C LEU A 492 -11.14 -8.13 -2.00
N VAL A 493 -12.13 -8.88 -1.50
CA VAL A 493 -12.04 -10.35 -1.44
C VAL A 493 -11.81 -10.91 -2.84
N ALA A 494 -12.61 -10.52 -3.85
CA ALA A 494 -12.45 -10.94 -5.23
C ALA A 494 -11.07 -10.58 -5.80
N ALA A 495 -10.60 -9.35 -5.57
CA ALA A 495 -9.27 -8.92 -6.00
C ALA A 495 -8.14 -9.74 -5.36
N HIS A 496 -8.25 -10.05 -4.07
CA HIS A 496 -7.28 -10.91 -3.39
C HIS A 496 -7.36 -12.36 -3.86
N MET A 497 -8.55 -12.91 -4.11
CA MET A 497 -8.71 -14.25 -4.70
C MET A 497 -8.00 -14.33 -6.06
N ALA A 498 -8.19 -13.33 -6.91
CA ALA A 498 -7.52 -13.24 -8.21
C ALA A 498 -5.98 -13.09 -8.12
N ILE A 499 -5.46 -12.52 -7.03
CA ILE A 499 -4.00 -12.44 -6.77
C ILE A 499 -3.47 -13.78 -6.24
N ILE A 500 -4.19 -14.42 -5.31
CA ILE A 500 -3.80 -15.66 -4.65
C ILE A 500 -3.86 -16.83 -5.63
N ASP A 501 -4.90 -16.87 -6.45
CA ASP A 501 -5.32 -18.04 -7.23
C ASP A 501 -5.49 -17.72 -8.72
N ALA A 502 -4.58 -16.91 -9.27
CA ALA A 502 -4.62 -16.42 -10.65
C ALA A 502 -4.66 -17.53 -11.73
N GLN A 503 -4.36 -18.78 -11.37
CA GLN A 503 -4.42 -19.93 -12.27
C GLN A 503 -5.85 -20.48 -12.43
N ARG A 504 -6.70 -20.34 -11.41
CA ARG A 504 -8.07 -20.88 -11.38
C ARG A 504 -9.13 -19.77 -11.43
N CYS A 505 -8.88 -18.63 -10.80
CA CYS A 505 -9.71 -17.44 -10.92
C CYS A 505 -9.45 -16.77 -12.28
N LEU A 506 -10.34 -16.96 -13.25
CA LEU A 506 -10.11 -16.54 -14.64
C LEU A 506 -10.34 -15.04 -14.87
N ALA A 507 -11.27 -14.43 -14.13
CA ALA A 507 -11.64 -13.03 -14.26
C ALA A 507 -12.49 -12.57 -13.06
N ILE A 508 -12.57 -11.25 -12.85
CA ILE A 508 -13.38 -10.65 -11.79
C ILE A 508 -14.32 -9.56 -12.30
N HIS A 509 -15.54 -9.49 -11.75
CA HIS A 509 -16.52 -8.43 -12.00
C HIS A 509 -16.78 -7.63 -10.72
N LEU A 510 -16.54 -6.33 -10.74
CA LEU A 510 -16.63 -5.48 -9.57
C LEU A 510 -17.68 -4.39 -9.77
N ASN A 511 -18.58 -4.21 -8.80
CA ASN A 511 -19.57 -3.12 -8.81
C ASN A 511 -19.25 -1.98 -7.84
N MET A 512 -18.14 -2.09 -7.11
CA MET A 512 -17.58 -1.05 -6.24
C MET A 512 -16.06 -1.24 -6.25
N VAL A 513 -15.29 -0.15 -6.28
CA VAL A 513 -13.83 -0.21 -6.25
C VAL A 513 -13.29 0.84 -5.32
N ALA A 514 -12.58 0.41 -4.28
CA ALA A 514 -11.78 1.27 -3.43
C ALA A 514 -10.34 1.28 -3.96
N VAL A 515 -10.01 2.25 -4.82
CA VAL A 515 -8.61 2.56 -5.12
C VAL A 515 -8.25 3.86 -4.46
N GLU A 516 -7.36 3.79 -3.50
CA GLU A 516 -6.79 4.99 -2.93
C GLU A 516 -5.42 5.26 -3.54
N PRO A 517 -5.16 6.50 -3.96
CA PRO A 517 -3.80 6.95 -4.14
C PRO A 517 -3.16 7.08 -2.74
N ARG A 518 -2.97 6.00 -1.99
CA ARG A 518 -2.20 5.98 -0.72
C ARG A 518 -0.74 5.61 -0.94
N SER A 519 -0.46 4.87 -2.03
CA SER A 519 0.90 4.65 -2.49
C SER A 519 1.53 6.00 -2.86
N PRO A 520 2.68 6.38 -2.28
CA PRO A 520 3.40 7.59 -2.67
C PRO A 520 3.70 7.64 -4.18
N ILE A 521 3.79 6.48 -4.84
CA ILE A 521 3.98 6.36 -6.29
C ILE A 521 2.72 6.78 -7.03
N VAL A 522 1.55 6.32 -6.58
CA VAL A 522 0.25 6.68 -7.19
C VAL A 522 -0.08 8.15 -6.86
N LYS A 523 0.15 8.63 -5.62
CA LYS A 523 0.05 10.07 -5.29
C LYS A 523 0.97 10.93 -6.15
N ALA A 524 2.23 10.51 -6.31
CA ALA A 524 3.19 11.24 -7.13
C ALA A 524 2.82 11.21 -8.61
N LYS A 525 2.28 10.09 -9.12
CA LYS A 525 1.85 9.98 -10.51
C LYS A 525 0.57 10.77 -10.79
N VAL A 526 -0.41 10.69 -9.91
CA VAL A 526 -1.62 11.55 -9.90
C VAL A 526 -1.23 13.02 -9.86
N ALA A 527 -0.37 13.42 -8.92
CA ALA A 527 0.10 14.79 -8.79
C ALA A 527 0.93 15.24 -10.02
N PHE A 528 1.80 14.38 -10.54
CA PHE A 528 2.57 14.62 -11.76
C PHE A 528 1.65 14.87 -12.94
N ASP A 529 0.66 14.01 -13.16
CA ASP A 529 -0.21 14.14 -14.32
C ASP A 529 -1.18 15.35 -14.23
N VAL A 530 -1.59 15.75 -13.01
CA VAL A 530 -2.33 17.01 -12.73
C VAL A 530 -1.45 18.24 -13.02
N ILE A 531 -0.18 18.21 -12.60
CA ILE A 531 0.78 19.31 -12.81
C ILE A 531 1.11 19.52 -14.30
N PHE A 532 1.18 18.45 -15.10
CA PHE A 532 1.48 18.54 -16.53
C PHE A 532 0.24 18.72 -17.43
N GLN A 533 -0.93 19.03 -16.85
CA GLN A 533 -2.23 19.15 -17.55
C GLN A 533 -2.61 17.93 -18.42
N ARG A 534 -1.93 16.79 -18.26
CA ARG A 534 -2.34 15.50 -18.86
C ARG A 534 -3.62 15.00 -18.20
N TRP A 535 -3.87 15.42 -16.96
CA TRP A 535 -5.10 15.21 -16.23
C TRP A 535 -5.89 16.51 -16.11
N ARG A 536 -6.63 16.83 -17.17
CA ARG A 536 -7.86 17.59 -16.98
C ARG A 536 -8.91 16.58 -16.55
N LEU A 537 -9.20 16.53 -15.25
CA LEU A 537 -10.41 15.85 -14.79
C LEU A 537 -11.57 16.43 -15.60
N THR A 538 -12.45 15.59 -16.09
CA THR A 538 -13.71 16.05 -16.67
C THR A 538 -14.54 16.76 -15.60
N ALA A 539 -15.54 17.54 -15.99
CA ALA A 539 -16.48 18.12 -15.02
C ALA A 539 -17.13 17.02 -14.16
N LYS A 540 -17.50 15.90 -14.80
CA LYS A 540 -18.07 14.70 -14.19
C LYS A 540 -17.12 14.05 -13.17
N GLU A 541 -15.84 13.87 -13.49
CA GLU A 541 -14.87 13.31 -12.54
C GLU A 541 -14.62 14.24 -11.33
N ARG A 542 -14.66 15.57 -11.53
CA ARG A 542 -14.57 16.52 -10.40
C ARG A 542 -15.78 16.45 -9.48
N GLU A 543 -16.97 16.40 -10.07
CA GLU A 543 -18.23 16.25 -9.32
C GLU A 543 -18.22 14.95 -8.50
N TRP A 544 -17.77 13.85 -9.10
CA TRP A 544 -17.64 12.57 -8.41
C TRP A 544 -16.64 12.61 -7.26
N LEU A 545 -15.45 13.17 -7.47
CA LEU A 545 -14.45 13.30 -6.41
C LEU A 545 -14.95 14.19 -5.28
N SER A 546 -15.66 15.29 -5.58
CA SER A 546 -16.30 16.11 -4.56
C SER A 546 -17.36 15.35 -3.76
N GLY A 547 -18.12 14.45 -4.43
CA GLY A 547 -19.06 13.56 -3.75
C GLY A 547 -18.37 12.55 -2.83
N VAL A 548 -17.21 12.01 -3.26
CA VAL A 548 -16.39 11.12 -2.42
C VAL A 548 -15.80 11.86 -1.23
N ASP A 549 -15.28 13.08 -1.41
CA ASP A 549 -14.74 13.89 -0.31
C ASP A 549 -15.83 14.18 0.73
N LYS A 550 -17.04 14.54 0.27
CA LYS A 550 -18.20 14.75 1.16
C LYS A 550 -18.58 13.46 1.92
N PHE A 551 -18.62 12.31 1.23
CA PHE A 551 -18.85 11.03 1.88
C PHE A 551 -17.78 10.71 2.93
N LEU A 552 -16.51 10.95 2.61
CA LEU A 552 -15.39 10.72 3.53
C LEU A 552 -15.43 11.64 4.77
N GLU A 553 -15.99 12.84 4.65
CA GLU A 553 -16.14 13.78 5.76
C GLU A 553 -17.37 13.49 6.62
N GLU A 554 -18.50 13.13 6.01
CA GLU A 554 -19.80 13.07 6.70
C GLU A 554 -20.22 11.64 7.08
N GLU A 555 -19.83 10.62 6.31
CA GLU A 555 -20.45 9.29 6.37
C GLU A 555 -19.55 8.17 6.92
N THR A 556 -18.28 8.45 7.24
CA THR A 556 -17.31 7.40 7.67
C THR A 556 -17.28 7.10 9.16
N GLY A 557 -18.19 7.69 9.96
CA GLY A 557 -18.24 7.46 11.41
C GLY A 557 -18.36 5.97 11.76
N TYR A 558 -19.14 5.20 10.98
CA TYR A 558 -19.26 3.75 11.15
C TYR A 558 -17.93 3.01 10.90
N ILE A 559 -17.14 3.44 9.89
CA ILE A 559 -15.83 2.87 9.60
C ILE A 559 -14.91 3.11 10.79
N ASP A 560 -14.88 4.33 11.31
CA ASP A 560 -13.94 4.70 12.37
C ASP A 560 -14.20 3.92 13.66
N ILE A 561 -15.45 3.77 14.08
CA ILE A 561 -15.78 3.00 15.27
C ILE A 561 -15.51 1.50 15.06
N GLN A 562 -15.92 0.92 13.92
CA GLN A 562 -15.72 -0.50 13.63
C GLN A 562 -14.23 -0.84 13.43
N ALA A 563 -13.44 0.06 12.84
CA ALA A 563 -12.02 -0.16 12.60
C ALA A 563 -11.13 0.12 13.82
N THR A 564 -11.67 0.60 14.94
CA THR A 564 -10.90 0.92 16.14
C THR A 564 -11.37 0.21 17.41
N LYS A 565 -12.69 0.07 17.59
CA LYS A 565 -13.32 -0.50 18.79
C LYS A 565 -14.55 -1.35 18.40
N PRO A 566 -14.42 -2.35 17.50
CA PRO A 566 -15.55 -3.16 17.03
C PRO A 566 -16.28 -3.89 18.17
N GLN A 567 -15.55 -4.34 19.19
CA GLN A 567 -16.14 -5.00 20.35
C GLN A 567 -17.04 -4.05 21.17
N THR A 568 -16.68 -2.76 21.27
CA THR A 568 -17.41 -1.78 22.08
C THR A 568 -18.77 -1.46 21.47
N ILE A 569 -18.80 -1.12 20.18
CA ILE A 569 -20.07 -0.87 19.48
C ILE A 569 -20.92 -2.15 19.39
N GLY A 570 -20.25 -3.30 19.32
CA GLY A 570 -20.87 -4.62 19.31
C GLY A 570 -21.84 -4.85 20.46
N TYR A 571 -21.52 -4.45 21.71
CA TYR A 571 -22.43 -4.62 22.85
C TYR A 571 -23.78 -3.92 22.62
N ALA A 572 -23.78 -2.69 22.10
CA ALA A 572 -25.00 -1.93 21.88
C ALA A 572 -25.85 -2.53 20.74
N LEU A 573 -25.20 -2.92 19.64
CA LEU A 573 -25.89 -3.45 18.45
C LEU A 573 -26.33 -4.90 18.61
N HIS A 574 -25.69 -5.67 19.50
CA HIS A 574 -26.04 -7.06 19.76
C HIS A 574 -27.19 -7.20 20.78
N ASP A 575 -27.38 -6.22 21.67
CA ASP A 575 -28.44 -6.25 22.69
C ASP A 575 -29.75 -5.60 22.20
N SER A 576 -29.65 -4.60 21.31
CA SER A 576 -30.80 -3.81 20.84
C SER A 576 -31.11 -4.07 19.36
N PRO A 577 -32.23 -4.76 19.04
CA PRO A 577 -32.61 -5.00 17.64
C PRO A 577 -33.00 -3.71 16.91
N THR A 578 -33.62 -2.75 17.60
CA THR A 578 -33.91 -1.43 17.04
C THR A 578 -32.66 -0.61 16.79
N GLY A 579 -31.66 -0.70 17.69
CA GLY A 579 -30.35 -0.10 17.50
C GLY A 579 -29.58 -0.71 16.32
N LEU A 580 -29.61 -2.03 16.18
CA LEU A 580 -29.05 -2.76 15.04
C LEU A 580 -29.72 -2.33 13.72
N ALA A 581 -31.04 -2.32 13.68
CA ALA A 581 -31.80 -1.92 12.50
C ALA A 581 -31.49 -0.48 12.10
N ALA A 582 -31.45 0.45 13.06
CA ALA A 582 -31.10 1.84 12.79
C ALA A 582 -29.69 1.97 12.18
N TRP A 583 -28.71 1.22 12.71
CA TRP A 583 -27.32 1.22 12.24
C TRP A 583 -27.17 0.71 10.80
N ILE A 584 -27.95 -0.30 10.42
CA ILE A 584 -27.90 -0.91 9.09
C ILE A 584 -28.71 -0.09 8.07
N ILE A 585 -29.94 0.29 8.41
CA ILE A 585 -30.91 0.85 7.46
C ILE A 585 -30.54 2.26 7.02
N GLU A 586 -29.86 3.01 7.89
CA GLU A 586 -29.28 4.29 7.50
C GLU A 586 -28.39 4.12 6.25
N LYS A 587 -27.59 3.05 6.19
CA LYS A 587 -26.72 2.79 5.03
C LYS A 587 -27.51 2.36 3.79
N PHE A 588 -28.55 1.55 3.95
CA PHE A 588 -29.47 1.23 2.83
C PHE A 588 -30.12 2.49 2.25
N ARG A 589 -30.42 3.50 3.07
CA ARG A 589 -30.96 4.77 2.57
C ARG A 589 -29.86 5.64 1.96
N SER A 590 -28.77 5.88 2.68
CA SER A 590 -27.74 6.86 2.31
C SER A 590 -26.89 6.41 1.11
N TRP A 591 -26.72 5.10 0.90
CA TRP A 591 -25.84 4.56 -0.14
C TRP A 591 -26.57 4.13 -1.42
N SER A 592 -27.90 4.28 -1.45
CA SER A 592 -28.73 3.77 -2.55
C SER A 592 -29.31 4.90 -3.39
N ASP A 593 -29.75 4.57 -4.60
CA ASP A 593 -30.38 5.51 -5.52
C ASP A 593 -31.87 5.72 -5.22
N CYS A 594 -32.16 6.11 -3.98
CA CYS A 594 -33.53 6.21 -3.45
C CYS A 594 -33.99 7.67 -3.21
N ASN A 595 -33.15 8.65 -3.55
CA ASN A 595 -33.42 10.09 -3.37
C ASN A 595 -33.95 10.47 -1.97
N GLY A 596 -33.49 9.77 -0.93
CA GLY A 596 -33.88 10.00 0.45
C GLY A 596 -35.13 9.26 0.93
N ASP A 597 -35.85 8.56 0.06
CA ASP A 597 -36.92 7.63 0.44
C ASP A 597 -36.53 6.18 0.13
N VAL A 598 -36.06 5.47 1.16
CA VAL A 598 -35.56 4.09 1.07
C VAL A 598 -36.61 3.11 0.52
N ALA A 599 -37.90 3.40 0.71
CA ALA A 599 -39.00 2.55 0.24
C ALA A 599 -39.12 2.50 -1.29
N THR A 600 -38.53 3.47 -2.00
CA THR A 600 -38.52 3.50 -3.47
C THR A 600 -37.62 2.44 -4.09
N ARG A 601 -36.65 1.92 -3.32
CA ARG A 601 -35.68 0.91 -3.79
C ARG A 601 -35.76 -0.41 -3.04
N PHE A 602 -36.20 -0.40 -1.79
CA PHE A 602 -36.28 -1.61 -0.96
C PHE A 602 -37.64 -1.73 -0.31
N SER A 603 -38.21 -2.95 -0.33
CA SER A 603 -39.34 -3.25 0.54
C SER A 603 -38.88 -3.29 2.00
N LYS A 604 -39.81 -3.06 2.93
CA LYS A 604 -39.54 -3.25 4.36
C LYS A 604 -39.07 -4.68 4.65
N ASP A 605 -39.60 -5.66 3.94
CA ASP A 605 -39.20 -7.06 4.07
C ASP A 605 -37.75 -7.28 3.65
N ASP A 606 -37.30 -6.70 2.52
CA ASP A 606 -35.91 -6.87 2.07
C ASP A 606 -34.93 -6.24 3.10
N LEU A 607 -35.27 -5.07 3.65
CA LEU A 607 -34.49 -4.42 4.71
C LEU A 607 -34.45 -5.27 5.98
N LEU A 608 -35.61 -5.71 6.46
CA LEU A 608 -35.73 -6.48 7.70
C LEU A 608 -35.15 -7.89 7.56
N THR A 609 -35.25 -8.54 6.40
CA THR A 609 -34.60 -9.84 6.18
C THR A 609 -33.08 -9.72 6.30
N ASN A 610 -32.46 -8.67 5.77
CA ASN A 610 -31.03 -8.44 5.97
C ASN A 610 -30.69 -8.18 7.44
N VAL A 611 -31.47 -7.33 8.14
CA VAL A 611 -31.28 -7.06 9.58
C VAL A 611 -31.46 -8.34 10.43
N MET A 612 -32.45 -9.16 10.11
CA MET A 612 -32.75 -10.42 10.80
C MET A 612 -31.58 -11.40 10.70
N ILE A 613 -30.90 -11.46 9.55
CA ILE A 613 -29.70 -12.30 9.41
C ILE A 613 -28.65 -11.88 10.44
N TYR A 614 -28.39 -10.59 10.61
CA TYR A 614 -27.44 -10.10 11.61
C TYR A 614 -27.90 -10.35 13.05
N TRP A 615 -29.19 -10.16 13.33
CA TRP A 615 -29.78 -10.34 14.65
C TRP A 615 -29.70 -11.80 15.10
N LEU A 616 -30.29 -12.70 14.31
CA LEU A 616 -30.42 -14.13 14.62
C LEU A 616 -29.07 -14.84 14.72
N THR A 617 -28.04 -14.31 14.06
CA THR A 617 -26.70 -14.91 14.08
C THR A 617 -25.73 -14.20 15.02
N GLY A 618 -26.14 -13.07 15.62
CA GLY A 618 -25.27 -12.26 16.49
C GLY A 618 -24.04 -11.67 15.79
N THR A 619 -24.05 -11.56 14.46
CA THR A 619 -22.81 -11.33 13.69
C THR A 619 -22.41 -9.87 13.51
N VAL A 620 -23.15 -8.90 14.06
CA VAL A 620 -22.78 -7.47 13.87
C VAL A 620 -21.39 -7.16 14.41
N THR A 621 -21.02 -7.76 15.54
CA THR A 621 -19.71 -7.55 16.17
C THR A 621 -18.59 -8.25 15.40
N SER A 622 -18.82 -9.49 14.96
CA SER A 622 -17.83 -10.25 14.19
C SER A 622 -17.59 -9.65 12.80
N ALA A 623 -18.65 -9.19 12.14
CA ALA A 623 -18.58 -8.47 10.87
C ALA A 623 -17.74 -7.20 11.00
N ALA A 624 -17.94 -6.43 12.07
CA ALA A 624 -17.16 -5.21 12.35
C ALA A 624 -15.66 -5.49 12.56
N ARG A 625 -15.26 -6.68 13.03
CA ARG A 625 -13.83 -7.02 13.22
C ARG A 625 -13.05 -7.04 11.91
N LEU A 626 -13.70 -7.30 10.77
CA LEU A 626 -13.04 -7.24 9.46
C LEU A 626 -12.48 -5.85 9.16
N TYR A 627 -13.18 -4.79 9.59
CA TYR A 627 -12.69 -3.42 9.50
C TYR A 627 -11.41 -3.22 10.32
N TYR A 628 -11.42 -3.67 11.58
CA TYR A 628 -10.29 -3.54 12.48
C TYR A 628 -9.06 -4.31 11.99
N GLU A 629 -9.23 -5.58 11.62
CA GLU A 629 -8.13 -6.43 11.18
C GLU A 629 -7.55 -5.96 9.84
N SER A 630 -8.40 -5.55 8.87
CA SER A 630 -7.93 -5.04 7.58
C SER A 630 -7.25 -3.67 7.70
N LYS A 631 -7.73 -2.76 8.58
CA LYS A 631 -7.04 -1.50 8.87
C LYS A 631 -5.69 -1.75 9.53
N LYS A 632 -5.61 -2.72 10.44
CA LYS A 632 -4.38 -3.09 11.15
C LYS A 632 -3.34 -3.74 10.23
N SER A 633 -3.77 -4.59 9.29
CA SER A 633 -2.87 -5.23 8.32
C SER A 633 -2.45 -4.31 7.18
N GLY A 634 -3.23 -3.25 6.92
CA GLY A 634 -3.02 -2.32 5.81
C GLY A 634 -3.76 -2.73 4.53
N ASN A 635 -4.54 -3.81 4.57
CA ASN A 635 -5.33 -4.31 3.44
C ASN A 635 -6.77 -3.73 3.43
N PHE A 636 -6.92 -2.44 3.76
CA PHE A 636 -8.22 -1.76 3.91
C PHE A 636 -8.62 -0.92 2.67
N ALA A 637 -7.75 -0.80 1.66
CA ALA A 637 -7.98 0.11 0.53
C ALA A 637 -7.68 -0.57 -0.80
N SER A 638 -6.46 -0.41 -1.33
CA SER A 638 -6.11 -0.95 -2.65
C SER A 638 -5.51 -2.35 -2.56
N PRO A 639 -5.65 -3.18 -3.61
CA PRO A 639 -4.89 -4.41 -3.74
C PRO A 639 -3.38 -4.17 -3.62
N PRO A 640 -2.61 -5.11 -3.03
CA PRO A 640 -1.19 -4.92 -2.75
C PRO A 640 -0.31 -4.86 -4.01
N ILE A 641 -0.82 -5.39 -5.12
CA ILE A 641 -0.20 -5.41 -6.45
C ILE A 641 -1.29 -5.21 -7.51
N GLN A 642 -0.88 -5.04 -8.77
CA GLN A 642 -1.82 -5.08 -9.89
C GLN A 642 -2.45 -6.49 -9.97
N VAL A 643 -3.78 -6.54 -10.03
CA VAL A 643 -4.55 -7.77 -10.17
C VAL A 643 -4.24 -8.41 -11.53
N PRO A 644 -3.77 -9.67 -11.56
CA PRO A 644 -3.18 -10.27 -12.76
C PRO A 644 -4.20 -10.81 -13.76
N VAL A 645 -5.50 -10.77 -13.44
CA VAL A 645 -6.59 -11.31 -14.27
C VAL A 645 -7.44 -10.19 -14.87
N PRO A 646 -8.16 -10.45 -15.98
CA PRO A 646 -9.15 -9.53 -16.53
C PRO A 646 -10.18 -9.07 -15.49
N ALA A 647 -10.49 -7.77 -15.50
CA ALA A 647 -11.51 -7.19 -14.64
C ALA A 647 -12.58 -6.43 -15.43
N ALA A 648 -13.84 -6.53 -14.98
CA ALA A 648 -14.92 -5.64 -15.36
C ALA A 648 -15.32 -4.74 -14.20
N ILE A 649 -15.62 -3.48 -14.50
CA ILE A 649 -16.07 -2.50 -13.51
C ILE A 649 -17.45 -1.96 -13.93
N ALA A 650 -18.46 -2.22 -13.10
CA ALA A 650 -19.78 -1.61 -13.20
C ALA A 650 -19.84 -0.38 -12.27
N VAL A 651 -20.09 0.79 -12.84
CA VAL A 651 -20.09 2.08 -12.13
C VAL A 651 -21.53 2.56 -11.97
N TYR A 652 -22.06 2.41 -10.76
CA TYR A 652 -23.40 2.87 -10.41
C TYR A 652 -23.42 4.37 -10.06
N PRO A 653 -24.43 5.14 -10.50
CA PRO A 653 -24.45 6.59 -10.37
C PRO A 653 -24.55 7.11 -8.93
N LYS A 654 -25.01 6.28 -7.98
CA LYS A 654 -25.07 6.62 -6.55
C LYS A 654 -24.14 5.79 -5.67
N GLU A 655 -23.19 5.07 -6.27
CA GLU A 655 -22.14 4.35 -5.54
C GLU A 655 -21.29 5.32 -4.68
N ILE A 656 -20.96 4.88 -3.46
CA ILE A 656 -20.27 5.70 -2.44
C ILE A 656 -18.81 5.98 -2.80
N LEU A 657 -18.19 5.07 -3.57
CA LEU A 657 -16.84 5.25 -4.12
C LEU A 657 -16.86 5.19 -5.65
N ARG A 658 -16.48 6.29 -6.30
CA ARG A 658 -16.38 6.38 -7.77
C ARG A 658 -15.01 6.91 -8.19
N PRO A 659 -13.94 6.12 -8.00
CA PRO A 659 -12.62 6.52 -8.43
C PRO A 659 -12.60 6.69 -9.96
N PRO A 660 -11.87 7.69 -10.50
CA PRO A 660 -11.67 7.82 -11.93
C PRO A 660 -11.13 6.52 -12.54
N ARG A 661 -11.62 6.14 -13.72
CA ARG A 661 -11.22 4.92 -14.44
C ARG A 661 -9.71 4.73 -14.50
N ARG A 662 -8.98 5.82 -14.76
CA ARG A 662 -7.51 5.81 -14.85
C ARG A 662 -6.84 5.40 -13.54
N TRP A 663 -7.46 5.62 -12.39
CA TRP A 663 -6.94 5.17 -11.09
C TRP A 663 -7.13 3.67 -10.94
N VAL A 664 -8.29 3.18 -11.35
CA VAL A 664 -8.63 1.75 -11.33
C VAL A 664 -7.69 0.97 -12.24
N GLU A 665 -7.39 1.47 -13.44
CA GLU A 665 -6.48 0.84 -14.41
C GLU A 665 -5.03 0.66 -13.91
N TYR A 666 -4.63 1.33 -12.81
CA TYR A 666 -3.34 1.03 -12.15
C TYR A 666 -3.32 -0.28 -11.39
N PHE A 667 -4.46 -0.65 -10.82
CA PHE A 667 -4.58 -1.80 -9.94
C PHE A 667 -5.27 -2.97 -10.64
N TYR A 668 -6.00 -2.73 -11.73
CA TYR A 668 -6.80 -3.73 -12.41
C TYR A 668 -6.54 -3.74 -13.91
N THR A 669 -6.52 -4.93 -14.51
CA THR A 669 -6.51 -5.09 -15.96
C THR A 669 -7.94 -4.96 -16.49
N VAL A 670 -8.43 -3.71 -16.58
CA VAL A 670 -9.82 -3.42 -16.96
C VAL A 670 -10.06 -3.78 -18.43
N LYS A 671 -10.95 -4.73 -18.67
CA LYS A 671 -11.42 -5.14 -20.01
C LYS A 671 -12.80 -4.58 -20.33
N ARG A 672 -13.63 -4.38 -19.31
CA ARG A 672 -14.96 -3.79 -19.43
C ARG A 672 -15.16 -2.70 -18.38
N TRP A 673 -15.76 -1.59 -18.81
CA TRP A 673 -16.11 -0.47 -17.94
C TRP A 673 -17.50 0.01 -18.34
N THR A 674 -18.47 -0.18 -17.46
CA THR A 674 -19.88 0.10 -17.73
C THR A 674 -20.38 1.17 -16.79
N GLU A 675 -20.81 2.31 -17.32
CA GLU A 675 -21.54 3.31 -16.53
C GLU A 675 -23.02 2.95 -16.53
N MET A 676 -23.57 2.64 -15.36
CA MET A 676 -24.95 2.21 -15.20
C MET A 676 -25.92 3.40 -15.21
N PRO A 677 -27.15 3.23 -15.72
CA PRO A 677 -28.11 4.32 -15.82
C PRO A 677 -28.73 4.71 -14.46
N ALA A 678 -28.84 3.77 -13.53
CA ALA A 678 -29.47 3.93 -12.22
C ALA A 678 -28.81 2.99 -11.20
N GLY A 679 -29.11 3.17 -9.91
CA GLY A 679 -28.65 2.33 -8.80
C GLY A 679 -27.49 2.92 -7.99
N GLY A 680 -27.32 2.40 -6.77
CA GLY A 680 -26.28 2.78 -5.83
C GLY A 680 -25.41 1.59 -5.41
N HIS A 681 -25.18 1.48 -4.11
CA HIS A 681 -24.23 0.54 -3.51
C HIS A 681 -24.70 -0.92 -3.47
N PHE A 682 -26.02 -1.17 -3.56
CA PHE A 682 -26.60 -2.51 -3.44
C PHE A 682 -27.23 -2.96 -4.77
N PRO A 683 -26.48 -3.02 -5.89
CA PRO A 683 -27.05 -3.20 -7.22
C PRO A 683 -27.77 -4.54 -7.41
N ALA A 684 -27.38 -5.59 -6.68
CA ALA A 684 -28.09 -6.87 -6.74
C ALA A 684 -29.53 -6.79 -6.20
N LEU A 685 -29.82 -5.81 -5.34
CA LEU A 685 -31.16 -5.52 -4.83
C LEU A 685 -31.85 -4.38 -5.57
N GLU A 686 -31.10 -3.33 -5.94
CA GLU A 686 -31.62 -2.11 -6.59
C GLU A 686 -31.87 -2.29 -8.08
N GLU A 687 -30.93 -2.89 -8.80
CA GLU A 687 -30.90 -2.99 -10.26
C GLU A 687 -30.45 -4.41 -10.70
N PRO A 688 -31.15 -5.48 -10.27
CA PRO A 688 -30.72 -6.86 -10.49
C PRO A 688 -30.55 -7.20 -11.97
N ASP A 689 -31.43 -6.69 -12.83
CA ASP A 689 -31.41 -6.98 -14.27
C ASP A 689 -30.18 -6.38 -14.96
N SER A 690 -29.79 -5.14 -14.61
CA SER A 690 -28.61 -4.51 -15.20
C SER A 690 -27.32 -5.17 -14.71
N LEU A 691 -27.27 -5.56 -13.43
CA LEU A 691 -26.11 -6.28 -12.89
C LEU A 691 -25.93 -7.65 -13.58
N VAL A 692 -27.02 -8.42 -13.72
CA VAL A 692 -27.00 -9.72 -14.42
C VAL A 692 -26.58 -9.56 -15.89
N ALA A 693 -27.11 -8.55 -16.58
CA ALA A 693 -26.77 -8.28 -17.97
C ALA A 693 -25.27 -7.96 -18.13
N ASP A 694 -24.69 -7.19 -17.22
CA ASP A 694 -23.28 -6.80 -17.31
C ASP A 694 -22.30 -7.92 -16.91
N ILE A 695 -22.66 -8.74 -15.92
CA ILE A 695 -21.94 -9.97 -15.57
C ILE A 695 -21.86 -10.89 -16.79
N ARG A 696 -22.99 -11.09 -17.49
CA ARG A 696 -23.04 -11.91 -18.71
C ARG A 696 -22.23 -11.31 -19.84
N ALA A 697 -22.43 -10.02 -20.13
CA ALA A 697 -21.70 -9.36 -21.20
C ALA A 697 -20.19 -9.50 -21.00
N PHE A 698 -19.71 -9.40 -19.76
CA PHE A 698 -18.30 -9.57 -19.48
C PHE A 698 -17.80 -11.01 -19.64
N PHE A 699 -18.35 -11.95 -18.87
CA PHE A 699 -17.79 -13.31 -18.83
C PHE A 699 -18.11 -14.11 -20.08
N CYS A 700 -19.26 -13.85 -20.69
CA CYS A 700 -19.77 -14.64 -21.82
C CYS A 700 -19.46 -14.00 -23.17
N ASP A 701 -19.61 -12.69 -23.32
CA ASP A 701 -19.47 -12.04 -24.64
C ASP A 701 -18.05 -11.50 -24.85
N ASP A 702 -17.52 -10.75 -23.87
CA ASP A 702 -16.21 -10.10 -23.95
C ASP A 702 -15.06 -11.11 -23.80
N LEU A 703 -15.18 -12.05 -22.83
CA LEU A 703 -14.14 -13.05 -22.55
C LEU A 703 -14.42 -14.43 -23.14
N ARG A 704 -15.67 -14.71 -23.55
CA ARG A 704 -16.08 -16.01 -24.10
C ARG A 704 -15.65 -17.20 -23.26
N LEU A 705 -15.77 -17.08 -21.94
CA LEU A 705 -15.29 -18.14 -21.03
C LEU A 705 -16.05 -19.45 -21.19
N HIS A 706 -17.26 -19.43 -21.76
CA HIS A 706 -17.98 -20.65 -22.14
C HIS A 706 -17.16 -21.56 -23.08
N ASP A 707 -16.33 -21.01 -23.96
CA ASP A 707 -15.43 -21.81 -24.83
C ASP A 707 -14.40 -22.59 -24.00
N VAL A 708 -14.00 -22.07 -22.84
CA VAL A 708 -13.07 -22.72 -21.92
C VAL A 708 -13.73 -23.90 -21.19
N PHE A 709 -14.99 -23.75 -20.78
CA PHE A 709 -15.73 -24.77 -20.01
C PHE A 709 -16.45 -25.81 -20.87
N THR A 710 -16.70 -25.53 -22.15
CA THR A 710 -17.19 -26.52 -23.13
C THR A 710 -16.09 -27.46 -23.64
N ALA A 711 -14.82 -27.02 -23.58
CA ALA A 711 -13.66 -27.78 -24.08
C ALA A 711 -12.98 -28.68 -23.02
N SER A 712 -13.40 -28.59 -21.76
CA SER A 712 -12.86 -29.32 -20.60
C SER A 712 -13.75 -30.45 -20.16
#